data_AF-A0A1F6CAF6-F1
#
_entry.id   AF-A0A1F6CAF6-F1
#
_cell.length_a   1.000
_cell.length_b   1.000
_cell.length_c   1.000
_cell.angle_alpha   90.00
_cell.angle_beta   90.00
_cell.angle_gamma   90.00
#
_symmetry.space_group_name_H-M   'P 1'
#
loop_
_entity.id
_entity.type
_entity.pdbx_description
1 polymer ?
#
loop_
_entity_poly.entity_id
_entity_poly.type
_entity_poly.pdbx_seq_one_letter_code
_entity_poly.pdbx_strand_id
1 'polypeptide(L)'
;MQMRDWKIRTCLLAPLTLLLLTPLLGWAQQPEVQRHLTRSQLWQTFRRTGTEGHRLDTSAFNFHDVDLMYPGYRVADRDYEEYWGPEPNKESLNALDAFYTFNVGDGHGVWILTHDPANAAKPYEVSASNLWLNTPDIVEMDYQPSKGVEKGLGLPTRSPWTNSFTASYWPGAPPILHDLAEIHNVDYNRYIANDNYPEEAVISQWTANRGITVTRKAYAWSHRDYDDFIILEYIFENTGDKTGDGLPDGGLPVPLNNTYFSFHSALTGTETGIIWPSAQNPNQLIVPGRANGRDNWWKYSESPNFDGPAAAVGKKIVYQYDGDYPGNAWDDTYDPILISRMNSYGQQRSSRIEDGQLSDPVYIGTAPLDYTPPFTNDPEIYIAPKTDARGNGGANQPVAVQVWPIRSYNDHDQPGTGTFTEKELYLIYSGLGDSARVYRQPGAVNMFTFAMTYGPYDIPPGGKVKMVRAWVAGTGAGDKNILEWSRSSKAQSEAPGGEAWMLKALERAQYAYDNGYRVPPAPPTPMVNVKSNASGNNELTWSAEILDAANPATGKKDVAGFRVYRSDKQQAGYEIGPWTLLADIPAASTANLRPNATFASAAGAAASKPGAFFYADSGSLPGFEYYYAVTSHTAAGAESNTCAPEQRVGIPRSPIVLNDQRFDRLEEPVLAVPNPYMPNSPYTYGSTRIRFVNIPQKCTIRIFTVNGDLIDTIRHPTRTSDPPKGETEWVQGSFNFGSEASPGLYFFVVESHVAGSEGKLSRGSFILIK
;
A
#
# COMPACT_ATOMS: atom_id res chain seq x y z
N MET A 1 71.59 13.83 2.77
CA MET A 1 71.23 15.14 2.19
C MET A 1 69.73 15.09 1.92
N GLN A 2 68.98 16.05 2.48
CA GLN A 2 67.49 16.28 2.42
C GLN A 2 66.62 15.18 3.09
N MET A 3 66.08 15.36 4.31
CA MET A 3 64.87 16.13 4.74
C MET A 3 63.64 15.83 3.87
N ARG A 4 62.44 15.49 4.36
CA ARG A 4 61.82 15.17 5.67
C ARG A 4 60.35 14.84 5.27
N ASP A 5 59.75 13.74 5.73
CA ASP A 5 58.28 13.68 5.91
C ASP A 5 57.93 12.61 6.95
N TRP A 6 57.15 13.03 7.94
CA TRP A 6 56.83 12.30 9.16
C TRP A 6 55.49 11.55 9.03
N LYS A 7 55.55 10.24 9.27
CA LYS A 7 54.42 9.38 9.68
C LYS A 7 54.22 9.51 11.20
N ILE A 8 52.98 9.67 11.66
CA ILE A 8 52.56 9.48 13.07
C ILE A 8 51.91 8.09 13.12
N ARG A 9 52.64 7.03 13.55
CA ARG A 9 52.81 6.49 14.92
C ARG A 9 51.56 5.80 15.49
N THR A 10 51.48 4.50 15.23
CA THR A 10 50.82 3.46 16.01
C THR A 10 51.67 3.17 17.27
N CYS A 11 51.04 3.02 18.46
CA CYS A 11 51.56 2.21 19.55
C CYS A 11 50.42 1.73 20.47
N LEU A 12 50.44 0.41 20.72
CA LEU A 12 49.58 -0.40 21.57
C LEU A 12 49.60 -0.02 23.07
N LEU A 13 48.50 -0.31 23.79
CA LEU A 13 48.39 -1.40 24.80
C LEU A 13 47.07 -1.31 25.60
N ALA A 14 46.39 -2.45 25.76
CA ALA A 14 45.20 -2.66 26.58
C ALA A 14 45.53 -2.67 28.10
N PRO A 15 44.50 -2.64 28.98
CA PRO A 15 44.13 -3.91 29.62
C PRO A 15 42.62 -4.17 29.79
N LEU A 16 42.33 -5.46 29.99
CA LEU A 16 41.04 -6.11 30.28
C LEU A 16 40.11 -5.35 31.23
N THR A 17 38.81 -5.38 30.91
CA THR A 17 37.75 -5.42 31.94
C THR A 17 36.66 -6.38 31.50
N LEU A 18 36.38 -7.35 32.38
CA LEU A 18 35.36 -8.38 32.28
C LEU A 18 33.98 -7.73 32.48
N LEU A 19 33.09 -7.77 31.47
CA LEU A 19 31.67 -7.44 31.63
C LEU A 19 30.80 -8.36 30.76
N LEU A 20 30.13 -9.29 31.44
CA LEU A 20 28.81 -9.88 31.15
C LEU A 20 28.40 -9.93 29.66
N LEU A 21 28.71 -11.05 29.01
CA LEU A 21 28.05 -11.52 27.79
C LEU A 21 26.57 -11.84 28.11
N THR A 22 25.70 -10.86 27.95
CA THR A 22 24.32 -11.09 27.53
C THR A 22 24.34 -11.33 26.02
N PRO A 23 23.56 -12.26 25.46
CA PRO A 23 23.51 -12.41 24.01
C PRO A 23 22.80 -11.17 23.44
N LEU A 24 23.59 -10.25 22.90
CA LEU A 24 23.16 -9.27 21.90
C LEU A 24 22.80 -10.03 20.61
N LEU A 25 21.67 -10.73 20.64
CA LEU A 25 20.95 -11.21 19.47
C LEU A 25 19.56 -10.61 19.56
N GLY A 26 19.22 -9.71 18.64
CA GLY A 26 17.83 -9.25 18.51
C GLY A 26 17.59 -7.82 18.01
N TRP A 27 18.58 -7.07 17.53
CA TRP A 27 18.36 -5.68 17.09
C TRP A 27 19.02 -5.35 15.74
N ALA A 28 18.90 -6.27 14.78
CA ALA A 28 19.21 -6.00 13.37
C ALA A 28 18.37 -6.91 12.45
N GLN A 29 17.11 -6.56 12.22
CA GLN A 29 16.36 -7.04 11.06
C GLN A 29 15.57 -5.87 10.45
N GLN A 30 16.06 -5.40 9.30
CA GLN A 30 15.39 -4.53 8.33
C GLN A 30 15.66 -5.13 6.95
N PRO A 31 14.69 -5.11 6.04
CA PRO A 31 13.43 -5.85 6.07
C PRO A 31 13.61 -7.25 5.45
N GLU A 32 12.89 -8.25 5.96
CA GLU A 32 12.62 -9.45 5.15
C GLU A 32 12.07 -9.01 3.79
N VAL A 33 12.41 -9.72 2.71
CA VAL A 33 11.88 -9.37 1.37
C VAL A 33 10.35 -9.44 1.42
N GLN A 34 9.72 -8.39 0.91
CA GLN A 34 8.28 -8.16 0.93
C GLN A 34 7.78 -7.92 -0.49
N ARG A 35 6.54 -8.37 -0.75
CA ARG A 35 5.76 -8.03 -1.95
C ARG A 35 4.32 -7.72 -1.54
N HIS A 36 3.65 -6.85 -2.30
CA HIS A 36 2.31 -6.36 -1.97
C HIS A 36 1.30 -6.82 -3.01
N LEU A 37 0.04 -6.95 -2.60
CA LEU A 37 -1.08 -6.92 -3.54
C LEU A 37 -1.58 -5.47 -3.65
N THR A 38 -1.55 -4.93 -4.87
CA THR A 38 -1.87 -3.52 -5.14
C THR A 38 -2.98 -3.33 -6.17
N ARG A 39 -3.47 -4.41 -6.78
CA ARG A 39 -4.53 -4.34 -7.80
C ARG A 39 -5.92 -4.03 -7.27
N SER A 40 -6.26 -4.49 -6.08
CA SER A 40 -7.54 -4.23 -5.40
C SER A 40 -7.54 -2.85 -4.72
N GLN A 41 -8.69 -2.43 -4.19
CA GLN A 41 -8.76 -1.37 -3.18
C GLN A 41 -8.25 -1.87 -1.83
N LEU A 42 -8.41 -3.15 -1.50
CA LEU A 42 -7.80 -3.74 -0.32
C LEU A 42 -6.36 -4.16 -0.62
N TRP A 43 -5.37 -3.60 0.07
CA TRP A 43 -3.95 -3.96 -0.09
C TRP A 43 -3.43 -4.72 1.12
N GLN A 44 -2.37 -5.50 0.92
CA GLN A 44 -1.70 -6.24 1.99
C GLN A 44 -0.27 -6.64 1.59
N THR A 45 0.65 -6.66 2.57
CA THR A 45 2.03 -7.16 2.41
C THR A 45 2.18 -8.62 2.77
N PHE A 46 3.03 -9.33 2.02
CA PHE A 46 3.39 -10.71 2.26
C PHE A 46 4.90 -10.88 2.41
N ARG A 47 5.32 -11.73 3.37
CA ARG A 47 6.73 -12.13 3.59
C ARG A 47 6.96 -13.61 3.33
N ARG A 48 8.22 -13.96 3.06
CA ARG A 48 8.66 -15.36 2.92
C ARG A 48 8.51 -16.17 4.20
N THR A 49 8.49 -15.53 5.37
CA THR A 49 8.26 -16.19 6.67
C THR A 49 6.80 -16.60 6.92
N GLY A 50 5.88 -16.25 6.01
CA GLY A 50 4.45 -16.48 6.21
C GLY A 50 3.75 -15.41 7.05
N THR A 51 4.48 -14.43 7.57
CA THR A 51 3.91 -13.24 8.22
C THR A 51 3.27 -12.32 7.17
N GLU A 52 2.15 -11.71 7.50
CA GLU A 52 1.44 -10.72 6.67
C GLU A 52 1.30 -9.42 7.43
N GLY A 53 1.28 -8.28 6.73
CA GLY A 53 1.07 -6.97 7.35
C GLY A 53 2.20 -6.52 8.27
N HIS A 54 1.95 -5.64 9.23
CA HIS A 54 2.92 -5.18 10.22
C HIS A 54 3.20 -6.27 11.27
N ARG A 55 4.23 -6.09 12.09
CA ARG A 55 4.39 -6.89 13.31
C ARG A 55 4.20 -6.00 14.54
N LEU A 56 3.53 -6.54 15.54
CA LEU A 56 3.28 -5.87 16.82
C LEU A 56 4.55 -5.62 17.64
N ASP A 57 5.66 -6.30 17.32
CA ASP A 57 6.95 -6.21 18.02
C ASP A 57 7.94 -5.20 17.43
N THR A 58 7.79 -4.89 16.15
CA THR A 58 8.54 -3.81 15.55
C THR A 58 7.99 -2.51 16.10
N SER A 59 8.87 -1.62 16.59
CA SER A 59 8.44 -0.25 16.88
C SER A 59 7.67 0.26 15.67
N ALA A 60 6.49 0.83 15.88
CA ALA A 60 5.46 1.31 14.94
C ALA A 60 5.92 2.28 13.82
N PHE A 61 7.21 2.30 13.50
CA PHE A 61 7.95 3.18 12.62
C PHE A 61 8.50 2.48 11.39
N ASN A 62 8.21 1.20 11.18
CA ASN A 62 8.43 0.60 9.87
C ASN A 62 7.31 1.07 8.94
N PHE A 63 7.36 2.35 8.56
CA PHE A 63 6.49 2.99 7.56
C PHE A 63 6.64 2.40 6.14
N HIS A 64 7.25 1.23 6.04
CA HIS A 64 7.64 0.53 4.83
C HIS A 64 6.82 -0.76 4.63
N ASP A 65 5.91 -1.09 5.53
CA ASP A 65 5.08 -2.28 5.41
C ASP A 65 3.63 -1.82 5.13
N VAL A 66 2.90 -2.49 4.22
CA VAL A 66 1.44 -2.33 4.04
C VAL A 66 0.74 -3.38 4.91
N ASP A 67 0.02 -2.99 5.95
CA ASP A 67 -0.93 -3.92 6.57
C ASP A 67 -2.22 -4.03 5.75
N LEU A 68 -3.28 -4.65 6.27
CA LEU A 68 -4.60 -4.56 5.65
C LEU A 68 -5.02 -3.10 5.54
N MET A 69 -5.16 -2.61 4.32
CA MET A 69 -5.35 -1.19 4.03
C MET A 69 -6.47 -1.00 3.02
N TYR A 70 -7.48 -0.20 3.35
CA TYR A 70 -8.69 -0.07 2.53
C TYR A 70 -9.31 1.34 2.54
N PRO A 71 -9.13 2.16 1.49
CA PRO A 71 -8.46 1.85 0.24
C PRO A 71 -6.93 1.90 0.36
N GLY A 72 -6.26 1.13 -0.48
CA GLY A 72 -4.83 1.11 -0.62
C GLY A 72 -4.26 2.45 -1.09
N TYR A 73 -3.22 2.93 -0.41
CA TYR A 73 -2.43 4.09 -0.79
C TYR A 73 -0.93 3.73 -0.83
N ARG A 74 -0.13 4.61 -1.44
CA ARG A 74 1.31 4.41 -1.59
C ARG A 74 2.01 4.29 -0.25
N VAL A 75 2.95 3.36 -0.20
CA VAL A 75 3.92 3.24 0.89
C VAL A 75 5.33 3.45 0.36
N ALA A 76 6.23 3.90 1.22
CA ALA A 76 7.62 4.16 0.88
C ALA A 76 8.46 2.88 1.00
N ASP A 77 8.05 1.79 0.35
CA ASP A 77 8.66 0.47 0.50
C ASP A 77 9.54 0.07 -0.70
N ARG A 78 10.24 -1.07 -0.57
CA ARG A 78 11.14 -1.57 -1.62
C ARG A 78 10.39 -1.83 -2.93
N ASP A 79 9.24 -2.48 -2.86
CA ASP A 79 8.50 -3.00 -4.02
C ASP A 79 7.88 -1.85 -4.84
N TYR A 80 7.22 -0.92 -4.14
CA TYR A 80 6.66 0.29 -4.72
C TYR A 80 7.75 1.19 -5.31
N GLU A 81 8.89 1.40 -4.63
CA GLU A 81 10.00 2.18 -5.17
C GLU A 81 10.67 1.48 -6.38
N GLU A 82 10.75 0.15 -6.39
CA GLU A 82 11.27 -0.67 -7.50
C GLU A 82 10.47 -0.43 -8.80
N TYR A 83 9.14 -0.36 -8.69
CA TYR A 83 8.24 -0.24 -9.85
C TYR A 83 7.93 1.21 -10.20
N TRP A 84 7.69 2.08 -9.22
CA TRP A 84 7.12 3.41 -9.46
C TRP A 84 8.12 4.55 -9.27
N GLY A 85 9.36 4.20 -8.88
CA GLY A 85 10.45 5.13 -8.65
C GLY A 85 10.45 5.73 -7.25
N PRO A 86 11.55 6.38 -6.86
CA PRO A 86 11.73 6.91 -5.52
C PRO A 86 10.75 8.05 -5.25
N GLU A 87 10.37 8.16 -3.99
CA GLU A 87 9.56 9.28 -3.52
C GLU A 87 10.34 10.61 -3.65
N PRO A 88 9.73 11.69 -4.21
CA PRO A 88 10.40 12.97 -4.32
C PRO A 88 10.78 13.60 -2.96
N ASN A 89 10.09 13.28 -1.86
CA ASN A 89 10.26 13.94 -0.55
C ASN A 89 10.13 12.97 0.64
N LYS A 90 11.08 12.03 0.81
CA LYS A 90 11.12 11.05 1.91
C LYS A 90 10.90 11.61 3.32
N GLU A 91 11.13 12.90 3.57
CA GLU A 91 10.92 13.52 4.89
C GLU A 91 9.47 13.94 5.18
N SER A 92 8.60 14.01 4.16
CA SER A 92 7.27 14.63 4.29
C SER A 92 6.09 13.68 4.47
N LEU A 93 6.22 12.40 4.07
CA LEU A 93 5.20 11.36 4.30
C LEU A 93 5.38 10.60 5.64
N ASN A 94 6.62 10.57 6.17
CA ASN A 94 7.02 9.71 7.30
C ASN A 94 6.28 9.91 8.64
N ALA A 95 5.44 10.93 8.80
CA ALA A 95 4.73 11.15 10.07
C ALA A 95 3.41 11.90 9.93
N LEU A 96 2.92 12.13 8.71
CA LEU A 96 1.56 12.63 8.54
C LEU A 96 0.74 11.54 7.91
N ASP A 97 1.05 11.11 6.69
CA ASP A 97 0.23 10.19 5.89
C ASP A 97 -0.05 8.84 6.57
N ALA A 98 0.88 8.33 7.39
CA ALA A 98 0.65 7.15 8.24
C ALA A 98 -0.51 7.30 9.24
N PHE A 99 -0.91 8.54 9.58
CA PHE A 99 -2.04 8.86 10.45
C PHE A 99 -3.31 9.22 9.65
N TYR A 100 -3.36 9.12 8.33
CA TYR A 100 -4.54 9.55 7.55
C TYR A 100 -5.39 8.40 7.01
N THR A 101 -4.89 7.18 7.02
CA THR A 101 -5.30 6.25 5.98
C THR A 101 -5.52 4.86 6.51
N PHE A 102 -6.80 4.56 6.75
CA PHE A 102 -7.51 3.28 6.64
C PHE A 102 -6.72 1.97 6.74
N ASN A 103 -5.71 1.96 7.58
CA ASN A 103 -4.98 0.78 7.97
C ASN A 103 -5.81 0.14 9.08
N VAL A 104 -6.20 -1.10 8.82
CA VAL A 104 -7.17 -1.85 9.60
C VAL A 104 -6.57 -3.14 10.18
N GLY A 105 -5.26 -3.34 10.04
CA GLY A 105 -4.53 -4.55 10.44
C GLY A 105 -3.28 -4.27 11.26
N ASP A 106 -2.91 -5.20 12.14
CA ASP A 106 -1.66 -5.19 12.92
C ASP A 106 -1.03 -6.59 12.93
N GLY A 107 -0.81 -7.11 11.73
CA GLY A 107 -0.17 -8.39 11.47
C GLY A 107 -1.12 -9.57 11.38
N HIS A 108 -0.71 -10.55 10.58
CA HIS A 108 -1.38 -11.84 10.45
C HIS A 108 -0.38 -12.98 10.28
N GLY A 109 -0.75 -14.16 10.75
CA GLY A 109 0.14 -15.31 10.71
C GLY A 109 -0.57 -16.64 10.89
N VAL A 110 0.21 -17.72 10.80
CA VAL A 110 -0.27 -19.09 10.79
C VAL A 110 0.46 -19.89 11.86
N TRP A 111 -0.34 -20.52 12.72
CA TRP A 111 0.09 -21.43 13.76
C TRP A 111 -0.15 -22.87 13.31
N ILE A 112 0.91 -23.69 13.38
CA ILE A 112 0.90 -25.10 13.01
C ILE A 112 1.02 -25.90 14.30
N LEU A 113 -0.05 -26.61 14.64
CA LEU A 113 -0.17 -27.36 15.90
C LEU A 113 -0.06 -28.84 15.57
N THR A 114 1.14 -29.39 15.68
CA THR A 114 1.39 -30.80 15.33
C THR A 114 1.36 -31.69 16.57
N HIS A 115 0.92 -32.94 16.36
CA HIS A 115 0.99 -33.97 17.37
C HIS A 115 1.50 -35.29 16.78
N ASP A 116 2.65 -35.74 17.31
CA ASP A 116 3.31 -37.00 16.97
C ASP A 116 3.35 -37.90 18.22
N PRO A 117 2.41 -38.84 18.37
CA PRO A 117 2.38 -39.72 19.53
C PRO A 117 3.56 -40.70 19.58
N ALA A 118 4.28 -40.92 18.48
CA ALA A 118 5.47 -41.79 18.46
C ALA A 118 6.71 -41.08 19.04
N ASN A 119 6.72 -39.74 19.04
CA ASN A 119 7.77 -38.95 19.68
C ASN A 119 7.48 -38.77 21.18
N ALA A 120 7.75 -39.81 21.97
CA ALA A 120 7.47 -39.81 23.41
C ALA A 120 8.16 -38.67 24.20
N ALA A 121 9.29 -38.17 23.71
CA ALA A 121 10.02 -37.08 24.35
C ALA A 121 9.38 -35.70 24.08
N LYS A 122 8.80 -35.51 22.89
CA LYS A 122 8.22 -34.25 22.45
C LYS A 122 7.00 -34.48 21.54
N PRO A 123 5.86 -34.91 22.10
CA PRO A 123 4.71 -35.33 21.30
C PRO A 123 3.87 -34.18 20.74
N TYR A 124 4.02 -32.96 21.27
CA TYR A 124 3.36 -31.74 20.79
C TYR A 124 4.42 -30.74 20.36
N GLU A 125 4.30 -30.21 19.15
CA GLU A 125 5.19 -29.16 18.65
C GLU A 125 4.33 -28.07 17.99
N VAL A 126 4.64 -26.81 18.33
CA VAL A 126 3.91 -25.63 17.87
C VAL A 126 4.88 -24.70 17.16
N SER A 127 4.57 -24.42 15.90
CA SER A 127 5.30 -23.47 15.05
C SER A 127 4.39 -22.31 14.70
N ALA A 128 4.90 -21.09 14.66
CA ALA A 128 4.08 -19.94 14.28
C ALA A 128 4.85 -18.93 13.45
N SER A 129 4.31 -18.60 12.27
CA SER A 129 4.51 -17.26 11.73
C SER A 129 3.58 -16.35 12.53
N ASN A 130 4.14 -15.49 13.38
CA ASN A 130 3.40 -14.87 14.48
C ASN A 130 3.33 -13.35 14.31
N LEU A 131 2.33 -12.75 14.96
CA LEU A 131 2.09 -11.30 14.99
C LEU A 131 3.22 -10.53 15.68
N TRP A 132 3.88 -11.18 16.64
CA TRP A 132 4.99 -10.63 17.41
C TRP A 132 6.30 -11.11 16.79
N LEU A 133 6.74 -12.31 17.17
CA LEU A 133 7.95 -12.95 16.67
C LEU A 133 7.64 -14.35 16.19
N ASN A 134 8.11 -14.65 14.99
CA ASN A 134 8.11 -16.00 14.45
C ASN A 134 8.83 -16.94 15.39
N THR A 135 8.35 -18.17 15.50
CA THR A 135 9.08 -19.18 16.23
C THR A 135 10.39 -19.50 15.49
N PRO A 136 11.50 -19.82 16.20
CA PRO A 136 12.82 -19.98 15.58
C PRO A 136 12.94 -21.08 14.52
N ASP A 137 11.94 -21.95 14.44
CA ASP A 137 11.85 -23.09 13.51
C ASP A 137 11.13 -22.76 12.19
N ILE A 138 10.64 -21.53 12.01
CA ILE A 138 10.15 -21.06 10.71
C ILE A 138 11.35 -20.84 9.78
N VAL A 139 11.34 -21.51 8.63
CA VAL A 139 12.41 -21.41 7.63
C VAL A 139 11.83 -21.00 6.28
N GLU A 140 12.32 -19.90 5.73
CA GLU A 140 11.90 -19.35 4.44
C GLU A 140 12.31 -20.25 3.27
N MET A 141 11.43 -20.41 2.28
CA MET A 141 11.70 -21.21 1.07
C MET A 141 11.49 -20.40 -0.20
N ASP A 142 12.20 -20.77 -1.28
CA ASP A 142 12.01 -20.18 -2.60
C ASP A 142 10.99 -21.00 -3.39
N TYR A 143 9.78 -20.45 -3.54
CA TYR A 143 8.78 -21.06 -4.42
C TYR A 143 9.14 -20.81 -5.90
N GLN A 144 9.07 -21.86 -6.71
CA GLN A 144 9.37 -21.76 -8.15
C GLN A 144 8.10 -22.01 -8.98
N PRO A 145 7.38 -20.95 -9.40
CA PRO A 145 6.19 -21.07 -10.25
C PRO A 145 6.44 -21.87 -11.54
N SER A 146 7.66 -21.80 -12.08
CA SER A 146 8.11 -22.56 -13.26
C SER A 146 7.99 -24.08 -13.13
N LYS A 147 7.94 -24.60 -11.90
CA LYS A 147 7.77 -26.04 -11.60
C LYS A 147 6.34 -26.38 -11.14
N GLY A 148 5.53 -25.37 -10.83
CA GLY A 148 4.18 -25.51 -10.31
C GLY A 148 3.09 -25.49 -11.39
N VAL A 149 1.85 -25.28 -10.94
CA VAL A 149 0.68 -25.11 -11.83
C VAL A 149 0.71 -23.76 -12.54
N GLU A 150 1.48 -22.81 -12.01
CA GLU A 150 1.65 -21.45 -12.48
C GLU A 150 2.65 -21.29 -13.63
N LYS A 151 3.30 -22.37 -14.07
CA LYS A 151 4.42 -22.34 -15.04
C LYS A 151 4.15 -21.61 -16.37
N GLY A 152 2.88 -21.44 -16.73
CA GLY A 152 2.42 -20.77 -17.95
C GLY A 152 1.74 -19.42 -17.70
N LEU A 153 1.75 -18.92 -16.47
CA LEU A 153 1.06 -17.70 -16.04
C LEU A 153 2.02 -16.53 -15.90
N GLY A 154 1.48 -15.33 -16.06
CA GLY A 154 2.20 -14.08 -15.90
C GLY A 154 2.67 -13.46 -17.21
N LEU A 155 2.90 -12.15 -17.17
CA LEU A 155 3.39 -11.35 -18.27
C LEU A 155 4.67 -10.59 -17.85
N PRO A 156 5.61 -10.35 -18.77
CA PRO A 156 6.80 -9.54 -18.52
C PRO A 156 6.47 -8.04 -18.52
N THR A 157 5.45 -7.64 -17.75
CA THR A 157 4.96 -6.27 -17.68
C THR A 157 6.03 -5.37 -17.10
N ARG A 158 6.22 -4.22 -17.72
CA ARG A 158 7.22 -3.23 -17.32
C ARG A 158 6.54 -1.95 -16.90
N SER A 159 7.06 -1.35 -15.84
CA SER A 159 6.69 -0.02 -15.40
C SER A 159 7.03 1.01 -16.48
N PRO A 160 6.07 1.80 -17.01
CA PRO A 160 6.38 2.91 -17.88
C PRO A 160 7.13 4.07 -17.23
N TRP A 161 7.44 3.99 -15.94
CA TRP A 161 8.15 5.02 -15.17
C TRP A 161 9.61 4.66 -14.91
N THR A 162 9.88 3.42 -14.48
CA THR A 162 11.24 2.94 -14.16
C THR A 162 11.80 2.00 -15.22
N ASN A 163 10.96 1.47 -16.12
CA ASN A 163 11.26 0.36 -17.03
C ASN A 163 11.62 -0.96 -16.31
N SER A 164 11.47 -1.05 -14.99
CA SER A 164 11.60 -2.29 -14.23
C SER A 164 10.46 -3.24 -14.56
N PHE A 165 10.67 -4.55 -14.41
CA PHE A 165 9.56 -5.51 -14.40
C PHE A 165 8.71 -5.28 -13.14
N THR A 166 7.40 -5.42 -13.25
CA THR A 166 6.45 -5.24 -12.12
C THR A 166 6.07 -6.56 -11.45
N ALA A 167 6.77 -7.64 -11.77
CA ALA A 167 6.53 -8.97 -11.24
C ALA A 167 7.88 -9.68 -11.12
N SER A 168 7.98 -10.65 -10.22
CA SER A 168 9.18 -11.49 -10.11
C SER A 168 9.12 -12.74 -10.99
N TYR A 169 7.94 -13.09 -11.53
CA TYR A 169 7.75 -14.26 -12.39
C TYR A 169 6.83 -14.04 -13.61
N TRP A 170 7.25 -14.65 -14.72
CA TRP A 170 6.48 -14.90 -15.94
C TRP A 170 7.16 -16.06 -16.71
N PRO A 171 6.56 -16.64 -17.76
CA PRO A 171 7.22 -17.69 -18.53
C PRO A 171 8.53 -17.19 -19.17
N GLY A 172 9.66 -17.74 -18.74
CA GLY A 172 11.00 -17.32 -19.17
C GLY A 172 11.69 -16.32 -18.23
N ALA A 173 11.08 -15.94 -17.10
CA ALA A 173 11.75 -15.20 -16.04
C ALA A 173 12.93 -15.99 -15.44
N PRO A 174 13.94 -15.31 -14.87
CA PRO A 174 14.98 -15.97 -14.08
C PRO A 174 14.40 -16.76 -12.89
N PRO A 175 15.13 -17.76 -12.35
CA PRO A 175 14.74 -18.39 -11.10
C PRO A 175 14.65 -17.38 -9.97
N ILE A 176 13.64 -17.56 -9.13
CA ILE A 176 13.40 -16.69 -7.97
C ILE A 176 14.36 -17.12 -6.86
N LEU A 177 15.13 -16.17 -6.32
CA LEU A 177 16.11 -16.45 -5.27
C LEU A 177 15.96 -15.42 -4.16
N HIS A 178 15.67 -15.87 -2.94
CA HIS A 178 15.46 -15.02 -1.77
C HIS A 178 14.40 -13.94 -1.96
N ASP A 179 13.34 -14.23 -2.71
CA ASP A 179 12.22 -13.31 -3.00
C ASP A 179 10.89 -14.08 -3.01
N LEU A 180 9.77 -13.35 -3.01
CA LEU A 180 8.45 -13.94 -3.23
C LEU A 180 8.17 -14.07 -4.72
N ALA A 181 7.29 -15.02 -5.07
CA ALA A 181 6.80 -15.15 -6.43
C ALA A 181 5.61 -14.23 -6.65
N GLU A 182 5.82 -13.16 -7.40
CA GLU A 182 4.79 -12.21 -7.82
C GLU A 182 4.51 -12.43 -9.30
N ILE A 183 3.23 -12.58 -9.63
CA ILE A 183 2.73 -12.90 -10.96
C ILE A 183 1.70 -11.87 -11.36
N HIS A 184 1.97 -11.11 -12.42
CA HIS A 184 1.04 -10.15 -13.00
C HIS A 184 0.43 -10.73 -14.27
N ASN A 185 -0.88 -10.87 -14.32
CA ASN A 185 -1.64 -11.39 -15.46
C ASN A 185 -2.14 -10.27 -16.42
N VAL A 186 -1.53 -9.10 -16.30
CA VAL A 186 -2.05 -7.81 -16.74
C VAL A 186 -0.93 -6.97 -17.35
N ASP A 187 -1.23 -6.25 -18.43
CA ASP A 187 -0.29 -5.39 -19.14
C ASP A 187 -1.02 -4.14 -19.65
N TYR A 188 -0.27 -3.08 -19.96
CA TYR A 188 -0.85 -1.83 -20.44
C TYR A 188 -1.52 -2.00 -21.81
N ASN A 189 -2.63 -1.29 -21.99
CA ASN A 189 -3.41 -1.25 -23.23
C ASN A 189 -3.99 -2.60 -23.67
N ARG A 190 -4.05 -3.59 -22.77
CA ARG A 190 -4.55 -4.94 -23.04
C ARG A 190 -5.44 -5.44 -21.90
N TYR A 191 -6.40 -6.29 -22.24
CA TYR A 191 -7.14 -7.04 -21.23
C TYR A 191 -6.23 -8.09 -20.58
N ILE A 192 -6.67 -8.59 -19.43
CA ILE A 192 -6.05 -9.72 -18.72
C ILE A 192 -5.76 -10.89 -19.67
N ALA A 193 -4.56 -11.49 -19.57
CA ALA A 193 -4.11 -12.50 -20.53
C ALA A 193 -4.79 -13.86 -20.32
N ASN A 194 -5.07 -14.23 -19.07
CA ASN A 194 -5.79 -15.45 -18.71
C ASN A 194 -6.98 -15.13 -17.81
N ASP A 195 -8.19 -15.21 -18.36
CA ASP A 195 -9.45 -14.91 -17.66
C ASP A 195 -9.84 -15.94 -16.58
N ASN A 196 -9.10 -17.05 -16.46
CA ASN A 196 -9.27 -18.06 -15.41
C ASN A 196 -8.23 -17.92 -14.27
N TYR A 197 -7.55 -16.78 -14.20
CA TYR A 197 -6.55 -16.50 -13.18
C TYR A 197 -6.70 -15.04 -12.70
N PRO A 198 -6.46 -14.74 -11.41
CA PRO A 198 -6.49 -13.36 -10.90
C PRO A 198 -5.57 -12.41 -11.67
N GLU A 199 -5.82 -11.11 -11.51
CA GLU A 199 -5.00 -10.07 -12.16
C GLU A 199 -3.59 -10.02 -11.58
N GLU A 200 -3.48 -10.23 -10.28
CA GLU A 200 -2.23 -10.22 -9.52
C GLU A 200 -2.24 -11.35 -8.49
N ALA A 201 -1.09 -11.99 -8.36
CA ALA A 201 -0.88 -13.02 -7.35
C ALA A 201 0.49 -12.90 -6.68
N VAL A 202 0.52 -13.05 -5.36
CA VAL A 202 1.75 -13.16 -4.57
C VAL A 202 1.78 -14.53 -3.89
N ILE A 203 2.87 -15.26 -4.08
CA ILE A 203 3.07 -16.61 -3.58
C ILE A 203 4.31 -16.65 -2.68
N SER A 204 4.13 -17.17 -1.48
CA SER A 204 5.18 -17.35 -0.47
C SER A 204 5.20 -18.79 0.00
N GLN A 205 6.39 -19.31 0.30
CA GLN A 205 6.57 -20.65 0.84
C GLN A 205 7.53 -20.62 2.03
N TRP A 206 7.19 -21.37 3.07
CA TRP A 206 8.06 -21.60 4.22
C TRP A 206 7.84 -23.01 4.74
N THR A 207 8.78 -23.49 5.55
CA THR A 207 8.60 -24.71 6.31
C THR A 207 8.71 -24.43 7.80
N ALA A 208 8.26 -25.40 8.58
CA ALA A 208 8.19 -25.35 10.02
C ALA A 208 8.68 -26.66 10.62
N ASN A 209 8.72 -26.71 11.95
CA ASN A 209 9.04 -27.93 12.65
C ASN A 209 8.14 -29.11 12.23
N ARG A 210 8.66 -30.34 12.35
CA ARG A 210 8.12 -31.57 11.72
C ARG A 210 8.13 -31.60 10.19
N GLY A 211 8.57 -30.55 9.51
CA GLY A 211 8.60 -30.48 8.06
C GLY A 211 7.22 -30.33 7.43
N ILE A 212 6.38 -29.47 8.03
CA ILE A 212 5.17 -28.98 7.35
C ILE A 212 5.57 -27.79 6.48
N THR A 213 5.62 -28.01 5.17
CA THR A 213 5.80 -26.94 4.18
C THR A 213 4.46 -26.27 3.93
N VAL A 214 4.42 -24.95 4.07
CA VAL A 214 3.25 -24.11 3.80
C VAL A 214 3.49 -23.34 2.51
N THR A 215 2.56 -23.44 1.57
CA THR A 215 2.49 -22.58 0.39
C THR A 215 1.26 -21.70 0.52
N ARG A 216 1.46 -20.38 0.57
CA ARG A 216 0.37 -19.39 0.53
C ARG A 216 0.32 -18.75 -0.85
N LYS A 217 -0.88 -18.63 -1.42
CA LYS A 217 -1.15 -17.85 -2.63
C LYS A 217 -2.18 -16.76 -2.29
N ALA A 218 -1.89 -15.52 -2.64
CA ALA A 218 -2.76 -14.38 -2.40
C ALA A 218 -3.17 -13.76 -3.74
N TYR A 219 -4.45 -13.38 -3.89
CA TYR A 219 -5.06 -12.99 -5.16
C TYR A 219 -5.83 -11.66 -5.07
N ALA A 220 -5.67 -10.82 -6.09
CA ALA A 220 -6.35 -9.53 -6.22
C ALA A 220 -6.87 -9.26 -7.65
N TRP A 221 -7.86 -8.36 -7.75
CA TRP A 221 -8.48 -7.88 -8.99
C TRP A 221 -8.71 -6.38 -8.93
N SER A 222 -8.72 -5.71 -10.08
CA SER A 222 -8.99 -4.27 -10.17
C SER A 222 -10.40 -3.91 -10.64
N HIS A 223 -11.25 -4.88 -11.03
CA HIS A 223 -12.64 -4.60 -11.38
C HIS A 223 -13.36 -3.99 -10.17
N ARG A 224 -14.01 -2.83 -10.30
CA ARG A 224 -14.66 -2.06 -9.21
C ARG A 224 -15.70 -2.82 -8.38
N ASP A 225 -16.21 -3.92 -8.91
CA ASP A 225 -17.10 -4.80 -8.13
C ASP A 225 -16.31 -5.84 -7.31
N TYR A 226 -15.08 -6.15 -7.67
CA TYR A 226 -14.30 -7.27 -7.13
C TYR A 226 -12.95 -6.83 -6.54
N ASP A 227 -12.83 -5.57 -6.11
CA ASP A 227 -11.62 -4.95 -5.59
C ASP A 227 -11.67 -4.69 -4.06
N ASP A 228 -12.77 -5.04 -3.39
CA ASP A 228 -12.96 -4.86 -1.94
C ASP A 228 -12.53 -6.08 -1.09
N PHE A 229 -11.79 -7.02 -1.69
CA PHE A 229 -11.35 -8.24 -1.03
C PHE A 229 -10.04 -8.79 -1.59
N ILE A 230 -9.38 -9.64 -0.79
CA ILE A 230 -8.24 -10.48 -1.18
C ILE A 230 -8.61 -11.92 -0.89
N ILE A 231 -8.34 -12.85 -1.81
CA ILE A 231 -8.49 -14.29 -1.57
C ILE A 231 -7.13 -14.90 -1.27
N LEU A 232 -7.07 -15.76 -0.25
CA LEU A 232 -5.89 -16.46 0.21
C LEU A 232 -6.12 -17.97 0.14
N GLU A 233 -5.23 -18.68 -0.55
CA GLU A 233 -5.11 -20.14 -0.46
C GLU A 233 -3.91 -20.50 0.41
N TYR A 234 -4.07 -21.45 1.33
CA TYR A 234 -2.99 -22.06 2.09
C TYR A 234 -2.97 -23.55 1.83
N ILE A 235 -1.81 -24.07 1.43
CA ILE A 235 -1.57 -25.49 1.25
C ILE A 235 -0.50 -25.91 2.26
N PHE A 236 -0.85 -26.86 3.12
CA PHE A 236 0.02 -27.45 4.12
C PHE A 236 0.38 -28.86 3.68
N GLU A 237 1.67 -29.13 3.47
CA GLU A 237 2.18 -30.42 3.01
C GLU A 237 3.17 -30.99 4.02
N ASN A 238 2.98 -32.27 4.38
CA ASN A 238 3.93 -33.00 5.23
C ASN A 238 5.09 -33.53 4.39
N THR A 239 6.01 -32.64 4.04
CA THR A 239 7.20 -32.93 3.23
C THR A 239 8.31 -33.59 4.05
N GLY A 240 8.35 -33.29 5.36
CA GLY A 240 9.43 -33.67 6.25
C GLY A 240 10.68 -32.81 6.10
N ASP A 241 10.65 -31.77 5.25
CA ASP A 241 11.72 -30.80 5.08
C ASP A 241 11.61 -29.71 6.15
N LYS A 242 12.42 -29.78 7.19
CA LYS A 242 12.49 -28.81 8.28
C LYS A 242 13.54 -27.73 8.00
N THR A 243 14.52 -27.98 7.15
CA THR A 243 15.63 -27.06 6.85
C THR A 243 15.38 -26.14 5.65
N GLY A 244 14.30 -26.37 4.90
CA GLY A 244 13.92 -25.60 3.72
C GLY A 244 14.80 -25.85 2.51
N ASP A 245 15.59 -26.94 2.49
CA ASP A 245 16.51 -27.28 1.39
C ASP A 245 15.84 -28.09 0.26
N GLY A 246 14.54 -28.38 0.41
CA GLY A 246 13.74 -29.15 -0.53
C GLY A 246 13.84 -30.66 -0.34
N LEU A 247 14.50 -31.15 0.71
CA LEU A 247 14.67 -32.57 0.99
C LEU A 247 14.12 -32.94 2.39
N PRO A 248 13.56 -34.16 2.56
CA PRO A 248 13.19 -34.64 3.88
C PRO A 248 14.37 -34.73 4.85
N ASP A 249 14.18 -34.26 6.07
CA ASP A 249 15.17 -34.33 7.14
C ASP A 249 15.13 -35.64 7.93
N GLY A 250 16.27 -36.03 8.52
CA GLY A 250 16.46 -37.34 9.16
C GLY A 250 15.35 -37.74 10.14
N GLY A 251 14.57 -38.77 9.77
CA GLY A 251 13.46 -39.29 10.57
C GLY A 251 12.09 -38.69 10.24
N LEU A 252 12.01 -37.79 9.26
CA LEU A 252 10.80 -37.18 8.73
C LEU A 252 10.64 -37.50 7.22
N PRO A 253 9.45 -37.32 6.64
CA PRO A 253 8.17 -37.08 7.30
C PRO A 253 7.70 -38.30 8.09
N VAL A 254 6.95 -38.06 9.18
CA VAL A 254 6.21 -39.11 9.91
C VAL A 254 4.71 -38.84 9.81
N PRO A 255 3.84 -39.82 10.08
CA PRO A 255 2.42 -39.56 10.26
C PRO A 255 2.18 -38.60 11.44
N LEU A 256 1.45 -37.52 11.19
CA LEU A 256 1.02 -36.56 12.21
C LEU A 256 -0.47 -36.76 12.47
N ASN A 257 -0.86 -36.87 13.74
CA ASN A 257 -2.24 -37.17 14.13
C ASN A 257 -2.85 -36.02 14.90
N ASN A 258 -4.09 -35.67 14.58
CA ASN A 258 -4.78 -34.52 15.17
C ASN A 258 -4.01 -33.20 15.00
N THR A 259 -3.43 -32.97 13.82
CA THR A 259 -2.81 -31.69 13.49
C THR A 259 -3.89 -30.62 13.29
N TYR A 260 -3.62 -29.39 13.74
CA TYR A 260 -4.50 -28.23 13.53
C TYR A 260 -3.71 -27.08 12.91
N PHE A 261 -4.41 -26.24 12.14
CA PHE A 261 -3.88 -25.01 11.59
C PHE A 261 -4.72 -23.83 12.09
N SER A 262 -4.07 -22.87 12.73
CA SER A 262 -4.74 -21.71 13.32
C SER A 262 -4.28 -20.43 12.64
N PHE A 263 -5.21 -19.69 12.06
CA PHE A 263 -4.95 -18.38 11.50
C PHE A 263 -5.11 -17.34 12.60
N HIS A 264 -4.01 -16.69 12.95
CA HIS A 264 -3.96 -15.70 14.01
C HIS A 264 -3.84 -14.30 13.41
N SER A 265 -4.63 -13.35 13.89
CA SER A 265 -4.69 -12.00 13.35
C SER A 265 -4.98 -10.99 14.45
N ALA A 266 -4.39 -9.81 14.34
CA ALA A 266 -4.85 -8.61 15.02
C ALA A 266 -5.36 -7.61 13.97
N LEU A 267 -6.41 -6.88 14.34
CA LEU A 267 -6.99 -5.81 13.53
C LEU A 267 -7.03 -4.57 14.42
N THR A 268 -6.68 -3.42 13.85
CA THR A 268 -6.53 -2.13 14.54
C THR A 268 -7.04 -1.03 13.62
N GLY A 269 -7.66 0.02 14.15
CA GLY A 269 -7.91 1.24 13.39
C GLY A 269 -6.68 2.12 13.23
N THR A 270 -6.84 3.23 12.48
CA THR A 270 -5.81 4.29 12.43
C THR A 270 -5.85 5.26 13.61
N GLU A 271 -6.97 5.34 14.35
CA GLU A 271 -7.06 5.95 15.69
C GLU A 271 -6.69 7.44 15.75
N THR A 272 -6.68 8.12 14.60
CA THR A 272 -6.11 9.47 14.51
C THR A 272 -7.01 10.52 15.15
N GLY A 273 -8.32 10.28 15.15
CA GLY A 273 -9.30 11.07 15.91
C GLY A 273 -8.99 11.14 17.41
N ILE A 274 -8.39 10.08 17.98
CA ILE A 274 -8.13 9.95 19.43
C ILE A 274 -6.64 10.18 19.79
N ILE A 275 -5.68 9.82 18.93
CA ILE A 275 -4.24 9.96 19.23
C ILE A 275 -3.83 11.42 19.42
N TRP A 276 -4.28 12.34 18.57
CA TRP A 276 -3.84 13.74 18.62
C TRP A 276 -4.42 14.57 19.76
N PRO A 277 -5.64 14.33 20.24
CA PRO A 277 -6.13 14.96 21.47
C PRO A 277 -5.39 14.56 22.76
N SER A 278 -4.74 13.39 22.81
CA SER A 278 -4.22 12.81 24.06
C SER A 278 -2.89 13.39 24.58
N ALA A 279 -2.32 14.42 23.93
CA ALA A 279 -1.00 15.02 24.21
C ALA A 279 0.20 14.06 24.12
N GLN A 280 0.03 12.89 23.50
CA GLN A 280 1.05 11.85 23.41
C GLN A 280 1.80 11.89 22.07
N ASN A 281 3.02 11.36 22.07
CA ASN A 281 3.80 11.18 20.87
C ASN A 281 3.10 10.11 20.00
N PRO A 282 2.65 10.40 18.78
CA PRO A 282 1.95 9.45 17.89
C PRO A 282 2.75 8.17 17.56
N ASN A 283 4.02 8.21 17.91
CA ASN A 283 5.12 7.30 17.65
C ASN A 283 5.08 5.95 18.39
N GLN A 284 4.03 5.65 19.16
CA GLN A 284 3.98 4.45 19.99
C GLN A 284 2.58 3.84 19.99
N LEU A 285 2.25 3.08 18.93
CA LEU A 285 0.96 2.41 18.79
C LEU A 285 0.67 1.42 19.93
N ILE A 286 1.69 0.97 20.67
CA ILE A 286 1.51 0.13 21.85
C ILE A 286 2.44 0.56 23.00
N VAL A 287 1.97 1.48 23.86
CA VAL A 287 2.74 1.93 25.04
C VAL A 287 2.48 0.98 26.21
N PRO A 288 3.51 0.45 26.89
CA PRO A 288 3.33 -0.27 28.14
C PRO A 288 2.55 0.56 29.18
N GLY A 289 1.37 0.08 29.59
CA GLY A 289 0.63 0.60 30.75
C GLY A 289 -0.43 1.70 30.52
N ARG A 290 -0.90 1.96 29.30
CA ARG A 290 -2.08 2.82 29.04
C ARG A 290 -2.94 2.30 27.90
N ALA A 291 -4.26 2.25 28.11
CA ALA A 291 -5.24 1.91 27.08
C ALA A 291 -5.36 3.10 26.10
N ASN A 292 -4.79 2.96 24.91
CA ASN A 292 -4.67 4.00 23.89
C ASN A 292 -5.95 4.10 23.05
N GLY A 293 -7.07 4.63 23.55
CA GLY A 293 -8.28 4.86 22.72
C GLY A 293 -8.91 3.60 22.09
N ARG A 294 -8.31 2.42 22.28
CA ARG A 294 -8.66 1.18 21.59
C ARG A 294 -10.07 0.72 21.94
N ASP A 295 -10.97 0.80 20.98
CA ASP A 295 -12.40 0.61 21.18
C ASP A 295 -13.09 -0.12 20.02
N ASN A 296 -12.34 -0.94 19.28
CA ASN A 296 -12.93 -1.76 18.23
C ASN A 296 -13.97 -2.73 18.81
N TRP A 297 -15.10 -2.83 18.11
CA TRP A 297 -16.02 -3.95 18.28
C TRP A 297 -15.48 -5.15 17.52
N TRP A 298 -15.44 -6.31 18.16
CA TRP A 298 -15.14 -7.58 17.50
C TRP A 298 -16.38 -8.46 17.45
N LYS A 299 -16.69 -8.98 16.26
CA LYS A 299 -17.88 -9.79 16.01
C LYS A 299 -17.53 -11.09 15.32
N TYR A 300 -18.28 -12.15 15.66
CA TYR A 300 -18.23 -13.43 14.97
C TYR A 300 -19.64 -13.93 14.67
N SER A 301 -19.91 -14.20 13.40
CA SER A 301 -21.27 -14.46 12.92
C SER A 301 -21.94 -15.71 13.50
N GLU A 302 -21.15 -16.68 13.99
CA GLU A 302 -21.69 -17.89 14.63
C GLU A 302 -21.63 -17.83 16.16
N SER A 303 -21.35 -16.64 16.73
CA SER A 303 -21.34 -16.49 18.18
C SER A 303 -22.74 -16.68 18.77
N PRO A 304 -22.91 -17.37 19.91
CA PRO A 304 -24.22 -17.50 20.57
C PRO A 304 -24.84 -16.16 20.97
N ASN A 305 -24.01 -15.12 21.16
CA ASN A 305 -24.41 -13.76 21.46
C ASN A 305 -24.13 -12.79 20.30
N PHE A 306 -24.14 -13.29 19.06
CA PHE A 306 -24.03 -12.46 17.87
C PHE A 306 -25.22 -11.52 17.75
N ASP A 307 -24.92 -10.24 17.55
CA ASP A 307 -25.86 -9.12 17.50
C ASP A 307 -25.73 -8.33 16.18
N GLY A 308 -25.02 -8.88 15.20
CA GLY A 308 -24.92 -8.33 13.84
C GLY A 308 -26.06 -8.79 12.92
N PRO A 309 -25.93 -8.54 11.61
CA PRO A 309 -27.00 -8.76 10.64
C PRO A 309 -27.22 -10.25 10.37
N ALA A 310 -28.49 -10.63 10.18
CA ALA A 310 -28.86 -12.01 9.86
C ALA A 310 -28.17 -12.54 8.59
N ALA A 311 -27.81 -11.66 7.65
CA ALA A 311 -27.08 -12.02 6.43
C ALA A 311 -25.66 -12.53 6.70
N ALA A 312 -25.04 -12.21 7.85
CA ALA A 312 -23.72 -12.73 8.21
C ALA A 312 -23.77 -14.17 8.74
N VAL A 313 -24.90 -14.59 9.31
CA VAL A 313 -25.05 -15.91 9.94
C VAL A 313 -24.88 -17.02 8.89
N GLY A 314 -24.09 -18.03 9.23
CA GLY A 314 -23.71 -19.13 8.34
C GLY A 314 -22.48 -18.82 7.48
N LYS A 315 -22.03 -17.57 7.40
CA LYS A 315 -20.82 -17.18 6.65
C LYS A 315 -19.52 -17.33 7.45
N LYS A 316 -19.61 -17.58 8.77
CA LYS A 316 -18.46 -17.80 9.66
C LYS A 316 -17.43 -16.67 9.63
N ILE A 317 -17.91 -15.45 9.41
CA ILE A 317 -17.07 -14.25 9.32
C ILE A 317 -16.72 -13.75 10.72
N VAL A 318 -15.44 -13.45 10.92
CA VAL A 318 -14.94 -12.60 12.00
C VAL A 318 -14.71 -11.21 11.43
N TYR A 319 -15.19 -10.16 12.09
CA TYR A 319 -14.99 -8.79 11.63
C TYR A 319 -14.88 -7.80 12.77
N GLN A 320 -14.31 -6.63 12.47
CA GLN A 320 -14.19 -5.51 13.38
C GLN A 320 -14.62 -4.19 12.73
N TYR A 321 -14.95 -3.21 13.57
CA TYR A 321 -15.12 -1.81 13.22
C TYR A 321 -14.86 -0.94 14.47
N ASP A 322 -14.50 0.31 14.23
CA ASP A 322 -14.22 1.31 15.25
C ASP A 322 -15.45 1.67 16.10
N GLY A 323 -15.28 1.73 17.42
CA GLY A 323 -16.37 1.89 18.39
C GLY A 323 -16.36 3.24 19.10
N ASP A 324 -17.09 3.33 20.21
CA ASP A 324 -17.07 4.53 21.08
C ASP A 324 -16.21 4.22 22.32
N TYR A 325 -15.14 4.99 22.52
CA TYR A 325 -14.16 4.77 23.57
C TYR A 325 -14.74 5.20 24.91
N PRO A 326 -14.93 4.26 25.88
CA PRO A 326 -15.60 4.57 27.14
C PRO A 326 -14.85 5.57 28.03
N GLY A 327 -13.57 5.83 27.73
CA GLY A 327 -12.75 6.80 28.47
C GLY A 327 -12.94 8.25 28.04
N ASN A 328 -13.64 8.51 26.92
CA ASN A 328 -13.92 9.85 26.43
C ASN A 328 -15.35 10.31 26.82
N ALA A 329 -15.56 11.62 26.80
CA ALA A 329 -16.85 12.24 27.14
C ALA A 329 -17.67 12.63 25.91
N TRP A 330 -17.23 12.23 24.72
CA TRP A 330 -17.84 12.49 23.42
C TRP A 330 -17.80 11.20 22.61
N ASP A 331 -18.71 11.09 21.65
CA ASP A 331 -18.79 9.99 20.70
C ASP A 331 -17.63 10.08 19.69
N ASP A 332 -16.71 9.13 19.75
CA ASP A 332 -15.61 8.97 18.80
C ASP A 332 -15.80 7.79 17.84
N THR A 333 -17.01 7.24 17.72
CA THR A 333 -17.30 6.20 16.72
C THR A 333 -16.86 6.61 15.32
N TYR A 334 -16.00 5.77 14.71
CA TYR A 334 -15.35 5.95 13.40
C TYR A 334 -14.24 7.00 13.36
N ASP A 335 -13.69 7.35 14.52
CA ASP A 335 -12.67 8.35 14.78
C ASP A 335 -12.89 9.67 14.02
N PRO A 336 -13.91 10.47 14.35
CA PRO A 336 -14.04 11.80 13.78
C PRO A 336 -12.87 12.69 14.21
N ILE A 337 -12.19 13.27 13.25
CA ILE A 337 -11.09 14.21 13.47
C ILE A 337 -11.66 15.55 13.95
N LEU A 338 -11.51 15.84 15.24
CA LEU A 338 -11.96 17.10 15.84
C LEU A 338 -10.78 18.07 16.06
N ILE A 339 -10.62 19.05 15.16
CA ILE A 339 -9.49 20.01 15.19
C ILE A 339 -9.44 20.77 16.51
N SER A 340 -10.61 21.10 17.07
CA SER A 340 -10.75 21.79 18.37
C SER A 340 -10.14 21.01 19.55
N ARG A 341 -9.97 19.69 19.42
CA ARG A 341 -9.46 18.81 20.47
C ARG A 341 -7.99 18.45 20.29
N MET A 342 -7.39 18.75 19.15
CA MET A 342 -6.00 18.38 18.86
C MET A 342 -5.00 19.08 19.76
N ASN A 343 -3.95 18.35 20.14
CA ASN A 343 -2.76 18.93 20.74
C ASN A 343 -1.98 19.82 19.74
N SER A 344 -0.96 20.54 20.21
CA SER A 344 -0.14 21.42 19.35
C SER A 344 0.57 20.69 18.20
N TYR A 345 0.88 19.40 18.37
CA TYR A 345 1.52 18.57 17.34
C TYR A 345 0.55 18.27 16.19
N GLY A 346 -0.69 17.91 16.51
CA GLY A 346 -1.78 17.72 15.54
C GLY A 346 -2.18 19.03 14.87
N GLN A 347 -2.30 20.13 15.62
CA GLN A 347 -2.64 21.45 15.07
C GLN A 347 -1.59 21.98 14.08
N GLN A 348 -0.29 21.80 14.37
CA GLN A 348 0.79 22.15 13.42
C GLN A 348 0.72 21.35 12.11
N ARG A 349 0.03 20.22 12.13
CA ARG A 349 -0.11 19.27 11.01
C ARG A 349 -1.52 19.27 10.41
N SER A 350 -2.46 20.00 11.01
CA SER A 350 -3.89 20.07 10.67
C SER A 350 -4.23 20.79 9.36
N SER A 351 -3.24 21.37 8.70
CA SER A 351 -3.47 22.01 7.38
C SER A 351 -4.03 21.05 6.33
N ARG A 352 -3.97 19.73 6.55
CA ARG A 352 -4.34 18.66 5.61
C ARG A 352 -5.61 17.84 5.95
N ILE A 353 -6.28 18.16 7.06
CA ILE A 353 -7.52 17.49 7.53
C ILE A 353 -8.66 18.48 7.62
N GLU A 354 -9.88 17.97 7.49
CA GLU A 354 -11.11 18.74 7.69
C GLU A 354 -11.74 18.36 9.04
N ASP A 355 -12.28 19.36 9.75
CA ASP A 355 -12.98 19.13 11.03
C ASP A 355 -14.21 18.24 10.79
N GLY A 356 -14.30 17.13 11.52
CA GLY A 356 -15.34 16.11 11.36
C GLY A 356 -15.04 15.01 10.34
N GLN A 357 -13.89 15.04 9.66
CA GLN A 357 -13.48 13.94 8.77
C GLN A 357 -13.30 12.63 9.56
N LEU A 358 -13.89 11.52 9.10
CA LEU A 358 -13.65 10.20 9.71
C LEU A 358 -12.26 9.66 9.33
N SER A 359 -11.51 9.13 10.31
CA SER A 359 -10.23 8.43 10.05
C SER A 359 -10.34 6.91 10.07
N ASP A 360 -11.33 6.31 10.73
CA ASP A 360 -11.52 4.85 10.71
C ASP A 360 -12.99 4.39 10.47
N PRO A 361 -13.57 4.68 9.30
CA PRO A 361 -14.93 4.28 8.96
C PRO A 361 -15.07 2.85 8.41
N VAL A 362 -14.04 2.00 8.56
CA VAL A 362 -13.95 0.72 7.83
C VAL A 362 -14.52 -0.43 8.66
N TYR A 363 -15.32 -1.25 8.00
CA TYR A 363 -15.64 -2.61 8.45
C TYR A 363 -14.68 -3.56 7.74
N ILE A 364 -13.86 -4.28 8.50
CA ILE A 364 -12.89 -5.25 7.98
C ILE A 364 -13.16 -6.62 8.56
N GLY A 365 -13.10 -7.66 7.73
CA GLY A 365 -13.36 -9.02 8.21
C GLY A 365 -12.68 -10.10 7.40
N THR A 366 -12.74 -11.31 7.95
CA THR A 366 -12.25 -12.51 7.31
C THR A 366 -13.18 -13.69 7.52
N ALA A 367 -13.32 -14.48 6.46
CA ALA A 367 -14.15 -15.67 6.46
C ALA A 367 -13.50 -16.80 5.64
N PRO A 368 -13.74 -18.07 5.99
CA PRO A 368 -13.45 -19.17 5.08
C PRO A 368 -14.32 -19.09 3.83
N LEU A 369 -13.75 -19.39 2.66
CA LEU A 369 -14.49 -19.61 1.42
C LEU A 369 -14.65 -21.10 1.11
N ASP A 370 -13.61 -21.89 1.39
CA ASP A 370 -13.65 -23.35 1.27
C ASP A 370 -12.60 -24.01 2.18
N TYR A 371 -12.97 -25.16 2.73
CA TYR A 371 -12.13 -25.98 3.58
C TYR A 371 -12.41 -27.48 3.41
N THR A 372 -13.22 -27.86 2.42
CA THR A 372 -13.66 -29.25 2.24
C THR A 372 -13.33 -29.72 0.83
N PRO A 373 -12.43 -30.71 0.65
CA PRO A 373 -12.13 -31.22 -0.68
C PRO A 373 -13.34 -31.95 -1.30
N PRO A 374 -13.48 -31.97 -2.65
CA PRO A 374 -12.55 -31.40 -3.63
C PRO A 374 -12.67 -29.88 -3.76
N PHE A 375 -11.55 -29.21 -4.03
CA PHE A 375 -11.49 -27.74 -4.15
C PHE A 375 -11.74 -27.28 -5.59
N THR A 376 -12.33 -26.08 -5.74
CA THR A 376 -12.61 -25.48 -7.04
C THR A 376 -11.32 -25.27 -7.84
N ASN A 377 -11.35 -25.65 -9.13
CA ASN A 377 -10.23 -25.52 -10.08
C ASN A 377 -8.91 -26.17 -9.63
N ASP A 378 -8.95 -27.11 -8.67
CA ASP A 378 -7.76 -27.78 -8.16
C ASP A 378 -7.92 -29.31 -8.23
N PRO A 379 -7.20 -29.99 -9.14
CA PRO A 379 -7.29 -31.44 -9.28
C PRO A 379 -6.47 -32.23 -8.25
N GLU A 380 -5.70 -31.56 -7.38
CA GLU A 380 -4.91 -32.26 -6.36
C GLU A 380 -5.79 -32.97 -5.30
N ILE A 381 -5.20 -33.97 -4.65
CA ILE A 381 -5.86 -34.74 -3.60
C ILE A 381 -5.49 -34.13 -2.24
N TYR A 382 -6.50 -33.67 -1.51
CA TYR A 382 -6.35 -33.09 -0.18
C TYR A 382 -7.05 -33.92 0.88
N ILE A 383 -6.52 -33.85 2.09
CA ILE A 383 -7.03 -34.52 3.27
C ILE A 383 -8.17 -33.67 3.86
N ALA A 384 -9.33 -34.29 4.04
CA ALA A 384 -10.46 -33.67 4.71
C ALA A 384 -10.23 -33.61 6.23
N PRO A 385 -10.74 -32.57 6.92
CA PRO A 385 -10.72 -32.54 8.37
C PRO A 385 -11.58 -33.67 8.95
N LYS A 386 -11.18 -34.19 10.11
CA LYS A 386 -11.95 -35.18 10.87
C LYS A 386 -12.78 -34.48 11.94
N THR A 387 -13.75 -35.23 12.47
CA THR A 387 -14.40 -34.88 13.72
C THR A 387 -13.46 -35.21 14.89
N ASP A 388 -13.29 -34.28 15.81
CA ASP A 388 -12.51 -34.47 17.03
C ASP A 388 -13.28 -35.29 18.08
N ALA A 389 -12.62 -35.58 19.20
CA ALA A 389 -13.22 -36.36 20.29
C ALA A 389 -14.43 -35.69 20.97
N ARG A 390 -14.67 -34.39 20.73
CA ARG A 390 -15.82 -33.63 21.25
C ARG A 390 -17.01 -33.64 20.30
N GLY A 391 -16.85 -34.17 19.08
CA GLY A 391 -17.86 -34.07 18.03
C GLY A 391 -17.74 -32.80 17.17
N ASN A 392 -16.69 -31.99 17.36
CA ASN A 392 -16.45 -30.77 16.59
C ASN A 392 -15.56 -31.04 15.37
N GLY A 393 -15.52 -30.13 14.39
CA GLY A 393 -14.74 -30.32 13.17
C GLY A 393 -15.50 -31.10 12.09
N GLY A 394 -14.79 -31.88 11.27
CA GLY A 394 -15.35 -32.46 10.04
C GLY A 394 -15.87 -31.36 9.11
N ALA A 395 -17.13 -31.47 8.65
CA ALA A 395 -17.78 -30.43 7.85
C ALA A 395 -18.02 -29.10 8.61
N ASN A 396 -17.93 -29.11 9.94
CA ASN A 396 -18.15 -27.96 10.81
C ASN A 396 -16.81 -27.33 11.24
N GLN A 397 -16.17 -26.61 10.33
CA GLN A 397 -15.00 -25.76 10.59
C GLN A 397 -15.42 -24.28 10.69
N PRO A 398 -14.64 -23.38 11.31
CA PRO A 398 -13.49 -23.67 12.17
C PRO A 398 -13.91 -24.43 13.44
N VAL A 399 -13.04 -25.32 13.94
CA VAL A 399 -13.23 -26.08 15.18
C VAL A 399 -13.08 -25.21 16.44
N ALA A 400 -12.38 -24.08 16.32
CA ALA A 400 -12.36 -23.06 17.36
C ALA A 400 -12.22 -21.66 16.78
N VAL A 401 -12.95 -20.70 17.35
CA VAL A 401 -12.68 -19.26 17.21
C VAL A 401 -12.49 -18.69 18.59
N GLN A 402 -11.34 -18.07 18.83
CA GLN A 402 -10.95 -17.51 20.11
C GLN A 402 -10.44 -16.09 19.93
N VAL A 403 -10.63 -15.26 20.96
CA VAL A 403 -10.29 -13.84 20.95
C VAL A 403 -9.72 -13.46 22.30
N TRP A 404 -8.68 -12.61 22.29
CA TRP A 404 -7.99 -12.14 23.48
C TRP A 404 -7.79 -10.62 23.40
N PRO A 405 -8.10 -9.87 24.46
CA PRO A 405 -7.84 -8.45 24.49
C PRO A 405 -6.33 -8.17 24.60
N ILE A 406 -5.92 -7.07 23.95
CA ILE A 406 -4.58 -6.50 24.02
C ILE A 406 -4.70 -5.15 24.73
N ARG A 407 -3.98 -4.98 25.85
CA ARG A 407 -3.97 -3.72 26.61
C ARG A 407 -2.70 -2.92 26.36
N SER A 408 -1.57 -3.61 26.14
CA SER A 408 -0.31 -3.03 25.67
C SER A 408 0.65 -4.12 25.17
N TYR A 409 1.85 -3.72 24.73
CA TYR A 409 2.89 -4.59 24.17
C TYR A 409 3.33 -5.64 25.21
N ASN A 410 3.36 -5.23 26.48
CA ASN A 410 3.73 -6.09 27.60
C ASN A 410 2.53 -6.58 28.42
N ASP A 411 1.30 -6.20 28.05
CA ASP A 411 0.08 -6.57 28.77
C ASP A 411 -1.00 -6.99 27.77
N HIS A 412 -1.05 -8.29 27.50
CA HIS A 412 -2.02 -8.89 26.60
C HIS A 412 -2.41 -10.28 27.11
N ASP A 413 -3.63 -10.69 26.84
CA ASP A 413 -4.12 -12.02 27.25
C ASP A 413 -3.77 -13.13 26.25
N GLN A 414 -3.11 -12.79 25.15
CA GLN A 414 -2.72 -13.73 24.11
C GLN A 414 -1.76 -14.82 24.65
N PRO A 415 -2.08 -16.11 24.47
CA PRO A 415 -1.15 -17.20 24.75
C PRO A 415 0.03 -17.23 23.76
N GLY A 416 1.27 -17.27 24.27
CA GLY A 416 2.50 -17.26 23.47
C GLY A 416 3.57 -18.24 23.96
N THR A 417 4.57 -18.50 23.12
CA THR A 417 5.69 -19.43 23.39
C THR A 417 6.63 -18.99 24.51
N GLY A 418 6.58 -17.71 24.90
CA GLY A 418 7.32 -17.18 26.04
C GLY A 418 6.66 -17.45 27.40
N THR A 419 5.36 -17.79 27.42
CA THR A 419 4.55 -17.92 28.63
C THR A 419 3.91 -19.29 28.81
N PHE A 420 3.73 -20.06 27.74
CA PHE A 420 3.09 -21.38 27.75
C PHE A 420 3.98 -22.44 27.10
N THR A 421 3.85 -23.69 27.55
CA THR A 421 4.47 -24.84 26.90
C THR A 421 3.79 -25.16 25.57
N GLU A 422 4.48 -25.85 24.64
CA GLU A 422 3.90 -26.25 23.34
C GLU A 422 2.63 -27.10 23.51
N LYS A 423 2.57 -27.96 24.54
CA LYS A 423 1.37 -28.74 24.84
C LYS A 423 0.21 -27.85 25.27
N GLU A 424 0.44 -26.87 26.13
CA GLU A 424 -0.59 -25.92 26.55
C GLU A 424 -1.08 -25.08 25.37
N LEU A 425 -0.16 -24.58 24.54
CA LEU A 425 -0.50 -23.84 23.32
C LEU A 425 -1.33 -24.68 22.36
N TYR A 426 -0.91 -25.92 22.09
CA TYR A 426 -1.67 -26.87 21.28
C TYR A 426 -3.09 -27.03 21.80
N LEU A 427 -3.27 -27.23 23.11
CA LEU A 427 -4.59 -27.39 23.73
C LEU A 427 -5.43 -26.11 23.68
N ILE A 428 -4.82 -24.95 23.92
CA ILE A 428 -5.52 -23.67 23.92
C ILE A 428 -6.05 -23.36 22.52
N TYR A 429 -5.18 -23.34 21.50
CA TYR A 429 -5.55 -22.93 20.14
C TYR A 429 -6.43 -23.97 19.41
N SER A 430 -6.32 -25.27 19.72
CA SER A 430 -7.29 -26.28 19.25
C SER A 430 -8.66 -26.19 19.94
N GLY A 431 -8.79 -25.32 20.95
CA GLY A 431 -9.95 -25.19 21.81
C GLY A 431 -10.14 -26.37 22.78
N LEU A 432 -9.26 -27.38 22.77
CA LEU A 432 -9.36 -28.57 23.63
C LEU A 432 -9.10 -28.25 25.11
N GLY A 433 -8.37 -27.18 25.40
CA GLY A 433 -8.00 -26.75 26.75
C GLY A 433 -9.08 -25.94 27.47
N ASP A 434 -9.88 -25.15 26.76
CA ASP A 434 -10.96 -24.33 27.33
C ASP A 434 -12.12 -24.16 26.34
N SER A 435 -13.06 -25.11 26.37
CA SER A 435 -14.23 -25.10 25.50
C SER A 435 -15.22 -23.97 25.80
N ALA A 436 -15.17 -23.33 26.97
CA ALA A 436 -16.12 -22.31 27.39
C ALA A 436 -15.88 -20.95 26.72
N ARG A 437 -14.65 -20.71 26.21
CA ARG A 437 -14.26 -19.49 25.48
C ARG A 437 -14.45 -19.59 23.97
N VAL A 438 -14.70 -20.79 23.45
CA VAL A 438 -14.82 -21.00 22.00
C VAL A 438 -16.10 -20.34 21.49
N TYR A 439 -15.98 -19.59 20.39
CA TYR A 439 -17.07 -18.91 19.68
C TYR A 439 -17.76 -17.78 20.45
N ARG A 440 -17.27 -17.35 21.61
CA ARG A 440 -17.90 -16.26 22.37
C ARG A 440 -17.28 -14.93 21.96
N GLN A 441 -18.10 -14.02 21.41
CA GLN A 441 -17.65 -12.66 21.15
C GLN A 441 -17.56 -11.84 22.47
N PRO A 442 -16.64 -10.88 22.56
CA PRO A 442 -16.56 -9.96 23.70
C PRO A 442 -17.83 -9.11 23.81
N GLY A 443 -18.18 -8.71 25.04
CA GLY A 443 -19.32 -7.82 25.32
C GLY A 443 -18.95 -6.35 25.47
N ALA A 444 -17.73 -5.97 25.12
CA ALA A 444 -17.19 -4.63 25.25
C ALA A 444 -16.13 -4.38 24.17
N VAL A 445 -15.94 -3.11 23.87
CA VAL A 445 -14.91 -2.59 22.98
C VAL A 445 -13.50 -2.80 23.52
N ASN A 446 -12.54 -3.10 22.64
CA ASN A 446 -11.10 -3.22 22.96
C ASN A 446 -10.26 -3.38 21.68
N MET A 447 -8.93 -3.41 21.82
CA MET A 447 -8.07 -4.03 20.82
C MET A 447 -8.05 -5.54 21.04
N PHE A 448 -8.17 -6.32 19.96
CA PHE A 448 -8.23 -7.77 20.04
C PHE A 448 -7.26 -8.44 19.07
N THR A 449 -6.67 -9.52 19.54
CA THR A 449 -6.15 -10.57 18.65
C THR A 449 -7.10 -11.76 18.67
N PHE A 450 -7.21 -12.46 17.55
CA PHE A 450 -8.09 -13.61 17.43
C PHE A 450 -7.48 -14.71 16.58
N ALA A 451 -7.92 -15.94 16.84
CA ALA A 451 -7.51 -17.14 16.16
C ALA A 451 -8.72 -17.89 15.60
N MET A 452 -8.64 -18.27 14.32
CA MET A 452 -9.56 -19.22 13.69
C MET A 452 -8.82 -20.53 13.42
N THR A 453 -9.19 -21.59 14.13
CA THR A 453 -8.50 -22.88 14.09
C THR A 453 -9.28 -23.92 13.30
N TYR A 454 -8.58 -24.60 12.40
CA TYR A 454 -9.10 -25.61 11.50
C TYR A 454 -8.45 -26.98 11.78
N GLY A 455 -9.25 -28.04 11.69
CA GLY A 455 -8.83 -29.43 11.96
C GLY A 455 -9.82 -30.18 12.85
N PRO A 456 -9.42 -31.30 13.47
CA PRO A 456 -8.12 -31.97 13.32
C PRO A 456 -7.92 -32.64 11.96
N TYR A 457 -6.66 -32.82 11.56
CA TYR A 457 -6.24 -33.60 10.41
C TYR A 457 -5.31 -34.75 10.84
N ASP A 458 -5.41 -35.90 10.18
CA ASP A 458 -4.34 -36.91 10.20
C ASP A 458 -3.58 -36.82 8.89
N ILE A 459 -2.31 -36.40 8.95
CA ILE A 459 -1.51 -36.06 7.78
C ILE A 459 -0.39 -37.09 7.63
N PRO A 460 -0.55 -38.10 6.73
CA PRO A 460 0.53 -39.01 6.41
C PRO A 460 1.69 -38.28 5.70
N PRO A 461 2.87 -38.91 5.60
CA PRO A 461 3.93 -38.48 4.68
C PRO A 461 3.43 -38.09 3.28
N GLY A 462 3.77 -36.89 2.81
CA GLY A 462 3.33 -36.33 1.53
C GLY A 462 1.84 -35.92 1.47
N GLY A 463 1.12 -36.04 2.59
CA GLY A 463 -0.27 -35.62 2.69
C GLY A 463 -0.40 -34.09 2.63
N LYS A 464 -1.43 -33.62 1.92
CA LYS A 464 -1.74 -32.19 1.76
C LYS A 464 -3.07 -31.81 2.39
N VAL A 465 -3.13 -30.63 2.99
CA VAL A 465 -4.36 -29.96 3.45
C VAL A 465 -4.41 -28.60 2.78
N LYS A 466 -5.57 -28.19 2.26
CA LYS A 466 -5.76 -26.87 1.65
C LYS A 466 -6.88 -26.13 2.35
N MET A 467 -6.72 -24.83 2.60
CA MET A 467 -7.75 -23.94 3.14
C MET A 467 -7.83 -22.68 2.27
N VAL A 468 -9.03 -22.20 1.99
CA VAL A 468 -9.28 -20.97 1.25
C VAL A 468 -10.05 -19.99 2.12
N ARG A 469 -9.56 -18.76 2.24
CA ARG A 469 -10.20 -17.68 3.01
C ARG A 469 -10.14 -16.36 2.25
N ALA A 470 -10.92 -15.38 2.69
CA ALA A 470 -10.84 -14.02 2.20
C ALA A 470 -10.64 -13.01 3.32
N TRP A 471 -9.96 -11.91 2.99
CA TRP A 471 -10.13 -10.63 3.66
C TRP A 471 -11.14 -9.80 2.87
N VAL A 472 -12.07 -9.15 3.56
CA VAL A 472 -13.17 -8.37 2.95
C VAL A 472 -13.34 -7.06 3.69
N ALA A 473 -13.55 -5.97 2.97
CA ALA A 473 -13.72 -4.65 3.55
C ALA A 473 -14.98 -3.95 3.04
N GLY A 474 -15.44 -2.93 3.78
CA GLY A 474 -16.55 -2.08 3.35
C GLY A 474 -16.64 -0.80 4.17
N THR A 475 -17.17 0.27 3.56
CA THR A 475 -17.45 1.54 4.23
C THR A 475 -18.86 2.03 3.93
N GLY A 476 -19.36 2.98 4.74
CA GLY A 476 -20.61 3.68 4.45
C GLY A 476 -20.60 4.53 3.16
N ALA A 477 -19.44 4.69 2.51
CA ALA A 477 -19.33 5.40 1.23
C ALA A 477 -20.07 4.66 0.09
N GLY A 478 -20.12 3.33 0.16
CA GLY A 478 -20.55 2.49 -0.96
C GLY A 478 -19.72 2.77 -2.21
N ASP A 479 -20.38 3.08 -3.33
CA ASP A 479 -19.69 3.37 -4.61
C ASP A 479 -19.06 4.78 -4.68
N LYS A 480 -19.20 5.62 -3.63
CA LYS A 480 -18.61 6.96 -3.57
C LYS A 480 -17.10 6.87 -3.28
N ASN A 481 -16.38 7.95 -3.57
CA ASN A 481 -15.01 8.09 -3.10
C ASN A 481 -14.97 8.18 -1.57
N ILE A 482 -14.23 7.28 -0.91
CA ILE A 482 -14.20 7.16 0.56
C ILE A 482 -13.68 8.44 1.22
N LEU A 483 -12.66 9.09 0.65
CA LEU A 483 -12.08 10.32 1.21
C LEU A 483 -13.03 11.52 1.08
N GLU A 484 -13.73 11.66 -0.04
CA GLU A 484 -14.74 12.71 -0.22
C GLU A 484 -15.94 12.49 0.72
N TRP A 485 -16.39 11.23 0.82
CA TRP A 485 -17.50 10.87 1.68
C TRP A 485 -17.16 11.07 3.17
N SER A 486 -15.96 10.69 3.62
CA SER A 486 -15.56 10.77 5.03
C SER A 486 -15.50 12.19 5.57
N ARG A 487 -15.36 13.21 4.70
CA ARG A 487 -15.40 14.64 5.03
C ARG A 487 -16.82 15.21 5.09
N SER A 488 -17.82 14.45 4.67
CA SER A 488 -19.20 14.93 4.65
C SER A 488 -19.80 14.93 6.06
N SER A 489 -20.66 15.90 6.35
CA SER A 489 -21.38 15.99 7.64
C SER A 489 -22.32 14.82 7.92
N LYS A 490 -22.54 13.92 6.95
CA LYS A 490 -23.35 12.71 7.09
C LYS A 490 -22.52 11.44 7.27
N ALA A 491 -21.19 11.51 7.11
CA ALA A 491 -20.32 10.34 7.08
C ALA A 491 -20.54 9.44 8.30
N GLN A 492 -20.48 10.00 9.50
CA GLN A 492 -20.62 9.24 10.76
C GLN A 492 -21.97 8.52 10.86
N SER A 493 -23.06 9.15 10.38
CA SER A 493 -24.39 8.53 10.38
C SER A 493 -24.59 7.48 9.28
N GLU A 494 -23.83 7.56 8.18
CA GLU A 494 -23.87 6.62 7.06
C GLU A 494 -22.89 5.44 7.25
N ALA A 495 -21.84 5.61 8.08
CA ALA A 495 -20.78 4.65 8.33
C ALA A 495 -21.26 3.23 8.71
N PRO A 496 -22.32 3.03 9.52
CA PRO A 496 -22.86 1.70 9.79
C PRO A 496 -23.27 0.91 8.53
N GLY A 497 -23.54 1.59 7.41
CA GLY A 497 -23.81 0.95 6.11
C GLY A 497 -22.62 0.15 5.57
N GLY A 498 -21.40 0.37 6.08
CA GLY A 498 -20.20 -0.37 5.71
C GLY A 498 -20.30 -1.87 6.00
N GLU A 499 -21.05 -2.28 7.02
CA GLU A 499 -21.26 -3.69 7.35
C GLU A 499 -21.95 -4.45 6.20
N ALA A 500 -22.93 -3.82 5.54
CA ALA A 500 -23.60 -4.41 4.38
C ALA A 500 -22.68 -4.49 3.15
N TRP A 501 -21.82 -3.49 2.94
CA TRP A 501 -20.84 -3.49 1.86
C TRP A 501 -19.73 -4.54 2.06
N MET A 502 -19.26 -4.72 3.30
CA MET A 502 -18.32 -5.79 3.65
C MET A 502 -18.93 -7.18 3.37
N LEU A 503 -20.19 -7.40 3.74
CA LEU A 503 -20.87 -8.67 3.44
C LEU A 503 -21.09 -8.90 1.94
N LYS A 504 -21.33 -7.82 1.19
CA LYS A 504 -21.40 -7.86 -0.28
C LYS A 504 -20.03 -8.22 -0.88
N ALA A 505 -18.93 -7.66 -0.36
CA ALA A 505 -17.58 -8.04 -0.76
C ALA A 505 -17.32 -9.54 -0.50
N LEU A 506 -17.76 -10.08 0.64
CA LEU A 506 -17.68 -11.52 0.92
C LEU A 506 -18.48 -12.38 -0.06
N GLU A 507 -19.69 -11.95 -0.44
CA GLU A 507 -20.47 -12.67 -1.48
C GLU A 507 -19.76 -12.70 -2.82
N ARG A 508 -19.11 -11.60 -3.18
CA ARG A 508 -18.34 -11.49 -4.42
C ARG A 508 -17.04 -12.30 -4.37
N ALA A 509 -16.38 -12.37 -3.22
CA ALA A 509 -15.23 -13.24 -2.99
C ALA A 509 -15.61 -14.72 -3.13
N GLN A 510 -16.74 -15.14 -2.52
CA GLN A 510 -17.26 -16.49 -2.69
C GLN A 510 -17.61 -16.78 -4.15
N TYR A 511 -18.29 -15.86 -4.84
CA TYR A 511 -18.60 -16.00 -6.26
C TYR A 511 -17.32 -16.15 -7.10
N ALA A 512 -16.30 -15.32 -6.85
CA ALA A 512 -15.03 -15.39 -7.56
C ALA A 512 -14.38 -16.76 -7.35
N TYR A 513 -14.36 -17.28 -6.11
CA TYR A 513 -13.84 -18.60 -5.80
C TYR A 513 -14.62 -19.72 -6.51
N ASP A 514 -15.95 -19.75 -6.35
CA ASP A 514 -16.84 -20.77 -6.92
C ASP A 514 -16.77 -20.80 -8.46
N ASN A 515 -16.52 -19.65 -9.08
CA ASN A 515 -16.35 -19.52 -10.52
C ASN A 515 -14.89 -19.69 -10.97
N GLY A 516 -14.03 -20.21 -10.10
CA GLY A 516 -12.65 -20.55 -10.47
C GLY A 516 -11.76 -19.35 -10.72
N TYR A 517 -11.93 -18.29 -9.92
CA TYR A 517 -11.26 -16.99 -10.00
C TYR A 517 -11.63 -16.12 -11.20
N ARG A 518 -12.61 -16.56 -11.99
CA ARG A 518 -13.11 -15.82 -13.14
C ARG A 518 -14.16 -14.79 -12.71
N VAL A 519 -13.79 -13.52 -12.81
CA VAL A 519 -14.69 -12.36 -12.61
C VAL A 519 -14.85 -11.61 -13.93
N PRO A 520 -15.84 -10.72 -14.08
CA PRO A 520 -15.90 -9.83 -15.23
C PRO A 520 -14.56 -9.08 -15.41
N PRO A 521 -13.95 -9.11 -16.61
CA PRO A 521 -12.64 -8.51 -16.82
C PRO A 521 -12.73 -6.98 -16.74
N ALA A 522 -11.83 -6.36 -15.98
CA ALA A 522 -11.70 -4.91 -15.99
C ALA A 522 -11.27 -4.42 -17.39
N PRO A 523 -11.78 -3.26 -17.86
CA PRO A 523 -11.27 -2.63 -19.09
C PRO A 523 -9.76 -2.40 -19.03
N PRO A 524 -9.05 -2.42 -20.18
CA PRO A 524 -7.60 -2.28 -20.22
C PRO A 524 -7.12 -0.95 -19.63
N THR A 525 -5.99 -0.98 -18.94
CA THR A 525 -5.38 0.23 -18.37
C THR A 525 -4.60 1.02 -19.44
N PRO A 526 -4.92 2.30 -19.69
CA PRO A 526 -4.13 3.14 -20.59
C PRO A 526 -2.74 3.44 -20.03
N MET A 527 -1.70 3.33 -20.85
CA MET A 527 -0.40 3.90 -20.52
C MET A 527 -0.41 5.41 -20.80
N VAL A 528 -0.13 6.22 -19.77
CA VAL A 528 -0.27 7.69 -19.84
C VAL A 528 1.09 8.39 -19.76
N ASN A 529 1.28 9.42 -20.58
CA ASN A 529 2.40 10.34 -20.49
C ASN A 529 1.88 11.77 -20.31
N VAL A 530 2.53 12.55 -19.43
CA VAL A 530 2.14 13.93 -19.12
C VAL A 530 3.32 14.85 -19.35
N LYS A 531 3.13 15.88 -20.17
CA LYS A 531 4.15 16.88 -20.50
C LYS A 531 3.55 18.29 -20.51
N SER A 532 4.38 19.30 -20.33
CA SER A 532 3.94 20.68 -20.53
C SER A 532 3.79 20.99 -22.02
N ASN A 533 2.73 21.72 -22.37
CA ASN A 533 2.49 22.23 -23.71
C ASN A 533 3.00 23.68 -23.85
N ALA A 534 2.90 24.24 -25.06
CA ALA A 534 3.38 25.59 -25.37
C ALA A 534 2.66 26.72 -24.60
N SER A 535 1.50 26.43 -24.00
CA SER A 535 0.73 27.38 -23.17
C SER A 535 1.11 27.32 -21.68
N GLY A 536 2.04 26.44 -21.29
CA GLY A 536 2.41 26.25 -19.89
C GLY A 536 1.37 25.43 -19.10
N ASN A 537 0.57 24.61 -19.79
CA ASN A 537 -0.35 23.66 -19.15
C ASN A 537 0.16 22.22 -19.32
N ASN A 538 -0.33 21.29 -18.51
CA ASN A 538 -0.15 19.87 -18.72
C ASN A 538 -0.99 19.36 -19.90
N GLU A 539 -0.38 18.56 -20.75
CA GLU A 539 -1.02 17.75 -21.79
C GLU A 539 -0.76 16.27 -21.48
N LEU A 540 -1.85 15.50 -21.39
CA LEU A 540 -1.84 14.07 -21.24
C LEU A 540 -1.93 13.42 -22.61
N THR A 541 -1.19 12.33 -22.81
CA THR A 541 -1.22 11.53 -24.04
C THR A 541 -1.23 10.04 -23.70
N TRP A 542 -1.94 9.24 -24.49
CA TRP A 542 -1.98 7.78 -24.37
C TRP A 542 -2.19 7.12 -25.74
N SER A 543 -1.83 5.83 -25.84
CA SER A 543 -1.87 5.09 -27.10
C SER A 543 -3.29 4.78 -27.57
N ALA A 544 -3.55 4.88 -28.87
CA ALA A 544 -4.79 4.38 -29.50
C ALA A 544 -4.76 2.85 -29.72
N GLU A 545 -3.66 2.17 -29.39
CA GLU A 545 -3.53 0.70 -29.40
C GLU A 545 -4.54 0.01 -28.50
N ILE A 546 -4.89 0.64 -27.38
CA ILE A 546 -5.88 0.13 -26.43
C ILE A 546 -7.26 -0.16 -27.05
N LEU A 547 -7.63 0.55 -28.12
CA LEU A 547 -8.90 0.31 -28.83
C LEU A 547 -8.92 -1.03 -29.60
N ASP A 548 -7.77 -1.67 -29.78
CA ASP A 548 -7.68 -3.00 -30.39
C ASP A 548 -7.77 -4.15 -29.37
N ALA A 549 -7.78 -3.84 -28.07
CA ALA A 549 -7.89 -4.84 -27.02
C ALA A 549 -9.22 -5.58 -27.13
N ALA A 550 -9.16 -6.91 -27.27
CA ALA A 550 -10.33 -7.77 -27.30
C ALA A 550 -10.67 -8.24 -25.89
N ASN A 551 -11.89 -8.01 -25.45
CA ASN A 551 -12.38 -8.48 -24.15
C ASN A 551 -12.38 -10.02 -24.13
N PRO A 552 -11.71 -10.67 -23.17
CA PRO A 552 -11.56 -12.13 -23.15
C PRO A 552 -12.88 -12.86 -22.94
N ALA A 553 -13.86 -12.24 -22.29
CA ALA A 553 -15.18 -12.84 -22.08
C ALA A 553 -16.07 -12.79 -23.33
N THR A 554 -15.90 -11.79 -24.20
CA THR A 554 -16.82 -11.56 -25.35
C THR A 554 -16.15 -11.69 -26.74
N GLY A 555 -14.82 -11.65 -26.80
CA GLY A 555 -14.03 -11.59 -28.03
C GLY A 555 -14.15 -10.27 -28.81
N LYS A 556 -14.84 -9.25 -28.28
CA LYS A 556 -15.09 -7.98 -28.96
C LYS A 556 -14.11 -6.90 -28.52
N LYS A 557 -13.81 -5.97 -29.43
CA LYS A 557 -13.16 -4.69 -29.12
C LYS A 557 -14.23 -3.74 -28.61
N ASP A 558 -14.34 -3.62 -27.29
CA ASP A 558 -15.50 -3.01 -26.61
C ASP A 558 -15.14 -1.75 -25.80
N VAL A 559 -13.89 -1.29 -25.85
CA VAL A 559 -13.48 0.01 -25.32
C VAL A 559 -14.25 1.12 -26.03
N ALA A 560 -15.12 1.81 -25.30
CA ALA A 560 -16.03 2.83 -25.81
C ALA A 560 -15.45 4.25 -25.70
N GLY A 561 -14.53 4.47 -24.77
CA GLY A 561 -13.89 5.77 -24.58
C GLY A 561 -12.95 5.81 -23.38
N PHE A 562 -12.55 7.02 -23.03
CA PHE A 562 -11.60 7.31 -21.96
C PHE A 562 -12.14 8.40 -21.05
N ARG A 563 -11.90 8.29 -19.74
CA ARG A 563 -12.17 9.37 -18.79
C ARG A 563 -10.85 9.91 -18.25
N VAL A 564 -10.75 11.24 -18.22
CA VAL A 564 -9.57 11.95 -17.72
C VAL A 564 -9.91 12.58 -16.38
N TYR A 565 -9.16 12.22 -15.35
CA TYR A 565 -9.33 12.73 -14.00
C TYR A 565 -8.13 13.55 -13.55
N ARG A 566 -8.38 14.53 -12.67
CA ARG A 566 -7.35 15.32 -12.00
C ARG A 566 -7.63 15.45 -10.51
N SER A 567 -6.57 15.42 -9.71
CA SER A 567 -6.55 15.95 -8.35
C SER A 567 -5.57 17.13 -8.26
N ASP A 568 -5.99 18.21 -7.61
CA ASP A 568 -5.20 19.41 -7.30
C ASP A 568 -4.86 19.51 -5.79
N LYS A 569 -5.23 18.49 -5.02
CA LYS A 569 -4.93 18.43 -3.60
C LYS A 569 -3.48 18.00 -3.43
N GLN A 570 -2.64 18.97 -3.04
CA GLN A 570 -1.24 18.79 -2.67
C GLN A 570 -1.06 17.98 -1.35
N GLN A 571 -2.14 17.38 -0.81
CA GLN A 571 -2.21 16.88 0.56
C GLN A 571 -2.56 15.40 0.61
N ALA A 572 -2.01 14.74 1.62
CA ALA A 572 -2.15 13.35 2.03
C ALA A 572 -3.39 12.63 1.48
N GLY A 573 -3.16 11.70 0.55
CA GLY A 573 -4.23 10.96 -0.14
C GLY A 573 -4.34 11.21 -1.66
N TYR A 574 -3.30 11.74 -2.31
CA TYR A 574 -3.33 11.99 -3.76
C TYR A 574 -3.55 10.71 -4.60
N GLU A 575 -3.27 9.54 -4.03
CA GLU A 575 -3.65 8.23 -4.52
C GLU A 575 -5.18 8.04 -4.55
N ILE A 576 -5.81 8.30 -3.41
CA ILE A 576 -7.22 7.99 -3.15
C ILE A 576 -8.17 9.09 -3.63
N GLY A 577 -7.67 10.29 -3.93
CA GLY A 577 -8.43 11.41 -4.51
C GLY A 577 -8.48 12.64 -3.59
N PRO A 578 -9.52 13.49 -3.69
CA PRO A 578 -10.67 13.39 -4.60
C PRO A 578 -10.25 13.59 -6.06
N TRP A 579 -10.90 12.85 -6.96
CA TRP A 579 -10.64 12.90 -8.40
C TRP A 579 -11.75 13.66 -9.12
N THR A 580 -11.40 14.78 -9.76
CA THR A 580 -12.33 15.54 -10.60
C THR A 580 -12.30 15.03 -12.02
N LEU A 581 -13.46 14.62 -12.57
CA LEU A 581 -13.59 14.28 -13.99
C LEU A 581 -13.44 15.55 -14.83
N LEU A 582 -12.39 15.62 -15.66
CA LEU A 582 -12.13 16.72 -16.58
C LEU A 582 -12.75 16.50 -17.95
N ALA A 583 -12.74 15.26 -18.45
CA ALA A 583 -13.26 14.91 -19.77
C ALA A 583 -13.71 13.46 -19.87
N ASP A 584 -14.77 13.21 -20.64
CA ASP A 584 -15.14 11.89 -21.16
C ASP A 584 -14.99 11.94 -22.69
N ILE A 585 -14.03 11.17 -23.21
CA ILE A 585 -13.58 11.21 -24.61
C ILE A 585 -14.00 9.92 -25.30
N PRO A 586 -14.94 9.96 -26.25
CA PRO A 586 -15.35 8.77 -27.00
C PRO A 586 -14.20 8.19 -27.84
N ALA A 587 -14.18 6.87 -27.99
CA ALA A 587 -13.19 6.16 -28.83
C ALA A 587 -13.21 6.63 -30.31
N ALA A 588 -14.34 7.14 -30.78
CA ALA A 588 -14.51 7.69 -32.12
C ALA A 588 -14.08 9.18 -32.25
N SER A 589 -13.58 9.82 -31.17
CA SER A 589 -13.21 11.24 -31.20
C SER A 589 -12.05 11.49 -32.15
N THR A 590 -12.29 12.30 -33.18
CA THR A 590 -11.24 12.82 -34.07
C THR A 590 -10.60 14.09 -33.54
N ALA A 591 -11.26 14.80 -32.61
CA ALA A 591 -10.75 16.04 -32.03
C ALA A 591 -9.60 15.80 -31.04
N ASN A 592 -9.62 14.64 -30.38
CA ASN A 592 -8.63 14.24 -29.37
C ASN A 592 -7.64 13.20 -29.88
N LEU A 593 -7.66 12.87 -31.18
CA LEU A 593 -6.81 11.82 -31.76
C LEU A 593 -5.79 12.43 -32.71
N ARG A 594 -4.51 12.10 -32.50
CA ARG A 594 -3.41 12.35 -33.44
C ARG A 594 -3.10 11.02 -34.15
N PRO A 595 -3.71 10.73 -35.32
CA PRO A 595 -3.68 9.39 -35.93
C PRO A 595 -2.27 8.95 -36.37
N ASN A 596 -1.39 9.89 -36.69
CA ASN A 596 -0.03 9.63 -37.15
C ASN A 596 1.03 9.83 -36.05
N ALA A 597 0.63 10.20 -34.83
CA ALA A 597 1.57 10.38 -33.74
C ALA A 597 1.98 9.02 -33.18
N THR A 598 3.26 8.86 -32.86
CA THR A 598 3.72 7.73 -32.05
C THR A 598 3.55 8.06 -30.57
N PHE A 599 3.24 7.05 -29.76
CA PHE A 599 3.21 7.17 -28.31
C PHE A 599 4.46 6.53 -27.70
N ALA A 600 5.04 7.21 -26.72
CA ALA A 600 6.07 6.66 -25.85
C ALA A 600 5.81 7.09 -24.39
N SER A 601 6.03 6.15 -23.45
CA SER A 601 5.94 6.39 -22.02
C SER A 601 7.06 7.29 -21.50
N ALA A 602 7.01 7.63 -20.20
CA ALA A 602 8.06 8.40 -19.55
C ALA A 602 9.43 7.69 -19.60
N ALA A 603 9.45 6.36 -19.46
CA ALA A 603 10.66 5.54 -19.55
C ALA A 603 11.04 5.14 -21.00
N GLY A 604 10.32 5.64 -22.01
CA GLY A 604 10.62 5.40 -23.42
C GLY A 604 10.02 4.13 -24.02
N ALA A 605 9.12 3.43 -23.32
CA ALA A 605 8.37 2.30 -23.89
C ALA A 605 7.40 2.80 -24.96
N ALA A 606 7.53 2.32 -26.19
CA ALA A 606 6.74 2.77 -27.34
C ALA A 606 5.53 1.87 -27.60
N ALA A 607 4.43 2.47 -28.06
CA ALA A 607 3.31 1.72 -28.63
C ALA A 607 3.76 0.99 -29.92
N SER A 608 3.10 -0.13 -30.23
CA SER A 608 3.46 -0.95 -31.40
C SER A 608 2.99 -0.38 -32.74
N LYS A 609 2.06 0.59 -32.70
CA LYS A 609 1.43 1.21 -33.86
C LYS A 609 1.25 2.74 -33.67
N PRO A 610 1.09 3.52 -34.76
CA PRO A 610 0.76 4.94 -34.66
C PRO A 610 -0.68 5.17 -34.17
N GLY A 611 -0.91 6.37 -33.64
CA GLY A 611 -2.18 6.83 -33.06
C GLY A 611 -2.03 7.13 -31.58
N ALA A 612 -2.22 8.38 -31.20
CA ALA A 612 -2.21 8.80 -29.81
C ALA A 612 -3.38 9.73 -29.50
N PHE A 613 -4.13 9.43 -28.44
CA PHE A 613 -5.09 10.35 -27.87
C PHE A 613 -4.37 11.42 -27.04
N PHE A 614 -4.99 12.59 -26.91
CA PHE A 614 -4.48 13.66 -26.06
C PHE A 614 -5.58 14.49 -25.40
N TYR A 615 -5.24 15.07 -24.25
CA TYR A 615 -6.06 16.04 -23.54
C TYR A 615 -5.17 17.12 -22.92
N ALA A 616 -5.46 18.39 -23.21
CA ALA A 616 -4.77 19.54 -22.62
C ALA A 616 -5.59 20.09 -21.45
N ASP A 617 -5.04 20.02 -20.24
CA ASP A 617 -5.67 20.58 -19.05
C ASP A 617 -5.36 22.08 -18.96
N SER A 618 -6.18 22.90 -19.62
CA SER A 618 -6.05 24.36 -19.61
C SER A 618 -6.17 24.99 -18.22
N GLY A 619 -6.65 24.25 -17.21
CA GLY A 619 -6.73 24.71 -15.82
C GLY A 619 -5.47 24.46 -15.00
N SER A 620 -4.50 23.69 -15.53
CA SER A 620 -3.24 23.42 -14.84
C SER A 620 -2.26 24.59 -14.99
N LEU A 621 -1.78 25.13 -13.87
CA LEU A 621 -0.94 26.32 -13.84
C LEU A 621 0.52 25.96 -13.54
N PRO A 622 1.51 26.62 -14.19
CA PRO A 622 2.91 26.34 -13.92
C PRO A 622 3.24 26.51 -12.43
N GLY A 623 4.05 25.62 -11.87
CA GLY A 623 4.50 25.66 -10.47
C GLY A 623 3.53 25.08 -9.45
N PHE A 624 2.30 24.76 -9.85
CA PHE A 624 1.36 23.97 -9.05
C PHE A 624 1.46 22.50 -9.42
N GLU A 625 1.24 21.62 -8.46
CA GLU A 625 1.32 20.18 -8.65
C GLU A 625 -0.07 19.61 -8.92
N TYR A 626 -0.14 18.73 -9.92
CA TYR A 626 -1.37 18.04 -10.30
C TYR A 626 -1.13 16.56 -10.45
N TYR A 627 -2.14 15.77 -10.08
CA TYR A 627 -2.17 14.33 -10.29
C TYR A 627 -3.20 14.01 -11.35
N TYR A 628 -2.93 12.97 -12.15
CA TYR A 628 -3.80 12.59 -13.26
C TYR A 628 -4.01 11.09 -13.32
N ALA A 629 -5.21 10.70 -13.72
CA ALA A 629 -5.54 9.34 -14.12
C ALA A 629 -6.28 9.38 -15.46
N VAL A 630 -6.02 8.38 -16.31
CA VAL A 630 -6.82 8.15 -17.52
C VAL A 630 -7.30 6.71 -17.45
N THR A 631 -8.60 6.53 -17.41
CA THR A 631 -9.24 5.21 -17.40
C THR A 631 -9.84 4.93 -18.77
N SER A 632 -9.99 3.65 -19.10
CA SER A 632 -10.83 3.24 -20.23
C SER A 632 -12.17 2.74 -19.72
N HIS A 633 -13.23 2.92 -20.52
CA HIS A 633 -14.55 2.40 -20.19
C HIS A 633 -15.19 1.67 -21.38
N THR A 634 -16.11 0.78 -21.07
CA THR A 634 -16.87 0.00 -22.06
C THR A 634 -18.29 0.55 -22.18
N ALA A 635 -18.96 0.23 -23.30
CA ALA A 635 -20.37 0.59 -23.49
C ALA A 635 -21.31 -0.07 -22.46
N ALA A 636 -20.86 -1.14 -21.79
CA ALA A 636 -21.58 -1.82 -20.72
C ALA A 636 -21.46 -1.09 -19.36
N GLY A 637 -20.66 -0.02 -19.28
CA GLY A 637 -20.50 0.79 -18.06
C GLY A 637 -19.33 0.38 -17.17
N ALA A 638 -18.61 -0.71 -17.49
CA ALA A 638 -17.38 -1.05 -16.78
C ALA A 638 -16.29 -0.02 -17.09
N GLU A 639 -15.51 0.35 -16.08
CA GLU A 639 -14.40 1.31 -16.16
C GLU A 639 -13.17 0.69 -15.49
N SER A 640 -11.98 0.87 -16.07
CA SER A 640 -10.73 0.52 -15.40
C SER A 640 -10.57 1.37 -14.13
N ASN A 641 -10.11 0.80 -13.03
CA ASN A 641 -10.11 1.46 -11.74
C ASN A 641 -9.01 2.54 -11.61
N THR A 642 -9.01 3.29 -10.50
CA THR A 642 -8.03 4.32 -10.15
C THR A 642 -7.21 3.99 -8.90
N CYS A 643 -7.51 2.89 -8.21
CA CYS A 643 -6.85 2.54 -6.94
C CYS A 643 -5.45 1.94 -7.14
N ALA A 644 -5.24 1.12 -8.17
CA ALA A 644 -3.95 0.50 -8.44
C ALA A 644 -2.92 1.53 -8.96
N PRO A 645 -1.65 1.47 -8.53
CA PRO A 645 -0.62 2.42 -8.98
C PRO A 645 -0.45 2.45 -10.52
N GLU A 646 -0.59 1.30 -11.18
CA GLU A 646 -0.54 1.13 -12.63
C GLU A 646 -1.58 1.99 -13.37
N GLN A 647 -2.69 2.30 -12.71
CA GLN A 647 -3.86 2.92 -13.34
C GLN A 647 -3.87 4.45 -13.26
N ARG A 648 -2.86 5.04 -12.60
CA ARG A 648 -2.73 6.49 -12.42
C ARG A 648 -1.29 6.96 -12.60
N VAL A 649 -1.11 8.25 -12.86
CA VAL A 649 0.21 8.87 -12.85
C VAL A 649 0.58 9.18 -11.40
N GLY A 650 1.24 8.23 -10.72
CA GLY A 650 1.62 8.31 -9.30
C GLY A 650 2.73 9.32 -8.93
N ILE A 651 3.03 10.27 -9.82
CA ILE A 651 4.03 11.32 -9.61
C ILE A 651 3.37 12.66 -9.94
N PRO A 652 3.42 13.66 -9.05
CA PRO A 652 2.85 14.97 -9.33
C PRO A 652 3.50 15.59 -10.56
N ARG A 653 2.69 16.23 -11.40
CA ARG A 653 3.13 16.90 -12.62
C ARG A 653 2.87 18.38 -12.48
N SER A 654 3.94 19.10 -12.16
CA SER A 654 3.92 20.55 -12.28
C SER A 654 4.25 20.95 -13.71
N PRO A 655 3.35 21.66 -14.42
CA PRO A 655 3.70 22.17 -15.72
C PRO A 655 4.79 23.24 -15.59
N ILE A 656 5.60 23.34 -16.63
CA ILE A 656 6.64 24.36 -16.76
C ILE A 656 6.33 25.25 -17.96
N VAL A 657 6.79 26.49 -17.89
CA VAL A 657 6.90 27.35 -19.06
C VAL A 657 8.06 26.83 -19.90
N LEU A 658 7.73 26.26 -21.07
CA LEU A 658 8.72 25.81 -22.05
C LEU A 658 9.54 27.00 -22.55
N ASN A 659 10.77 26.74 -23.00
CA ASN A 659 11.53 27.77 -23.69
C ASN A 659 10.85 28.13 -25.02
N ASP A 660 10.97 29.40 -25.42
CA ASP A 660 10.43 29.89 -26.68
C ASP A 660 11.38 30.97 -27.24
N GLN A 661 11.46 31.09 -28.56
CA GLN A 661 12.26 32.12 -29.22
C GLN A 661 11.87 33.54 -28.80
N ARG A 662 10.59 33.78 -28.49
CA ARG A 662 10.12 35.09 -28.01
C ARG A 662 10.68 35.44 -26.63
N PHE A 663 10.90 34.44 -25.77
CA PHE A 663 11.55 34.61 -24.47
C PHE A 663 13.06 34.83 -24.65
N ASP A 664 13.70 34.06 -25.53
CA ASP A 664 15.12 34.24 -25.86
C ASP A 664 15.43 35.65 -26.37
N ARG A 665 14.53 36.20 -27.19
CA ARG A 665 14.65 37.57 -27.72
C ARG A 665 14.19 38.67 -26.76
N LEU A 666 13.68 38.30 -25.57
CA LEU A 666 13.05 39.19 -24.60
C LEU A 666 11.92 40.05 -25.21
N GLU A 667 11.14 39.45 -26.11
CA GLU A 667 9.97 40.09 -26.74
C GLU A 667 8.78 40.18 -25.78
N GLU A 668 8.72 39.28 -24.79
CA GLU A 668 7.78 39.33 -23.68
C GLU A 668 8.48 39.79 -22.39
N PRO A 669 7.79 40.53 -21.51
CA PRO A 669 8.34 40.91 -20.23
C PRO A 669 8.57 39.67 -19.36
N VAL A 670 9.69 39.67 -18.65
CA VAL A 670 9.95 38.69 -17.60
C VAL A 670 9.06 39.03 -16.42
N LEU A 671 8.38 38.03 -15.87
CA LEU A 671 7.49 38.20 -14.73
C LEU A 671 8.03 37.45 -13.52
N ALA A 672 7.92 38.06 -12.34
CA ALA A 672 8.09 37.40 -11.05
C ALA A 672 6.70 36.99 -10.54
N VAL A 673 6.52 35.71 -10.17
CA VAL A 673 5.23 35.14 -9.74
C VAL A 673 5.37 34.21 -8.52
N PRO A 674 4.48 34.29 -7.51
CA PRO A 674 3.42 35.29 -7.37
C PRO A 674 3.97 36.68 -7.06
N ASN A 675 3.26 37.72 -7.49
CA ASN A 675 3.58 39.10 -7.18
C ASN A 675 2.29 39.90 -6.92
N PRO A 676 2.00 40.28 -5.66
CA PRO A 676 2.83 40.08 -4.48
C PRO A 676 2.89 38.61 -4.03
N TYR A 677 3.99 38.22 -3.37
CA TYR A 677 4.06 36.99 -2.59
C TYR A 677 3.45 37.22 -1.21
N MET A 678 2.62 36.28 -0.77
CA MET A 678 1.94 36.28 0.53
C MET A 678 1.91 34.84 1.07
N PRO A 679 2.52 34.53 2.23
CA PRO A 679 2.35 33.22 2.86
C PRO A 679 0.86 33.05 3.15
N ASN A 680 0.27 31.93 2.71
CA ASN A 680 -1.17 31.62 2.78
C ASN A 680 -2.05 32.14 1.64
N SER A 681 -1.49 32.70 0.57
CA SER A 681 -2.24 32.94 -0.68
C SER A 681 -2.44 31.63 -1.46
N PRO A 682 -3.59 31.43 -2.14
CA PRO A 682 -3.78 30.26 -3.02
C PRO A 682 -2.77 30.24 -4.19
N TYR A 683 -2.06 31.35 -4.42
CA TYR A 683 -1.01 31.46 -5.44
C TYR A 683 0.39 31.15 -4.92
N THR A 684 0.53 30.68 -3.67
CA THR A 684 1.80 30.19 -3.13
C THR A 684 1.94 28.68 -3.31
N TYR A 685 3.14 28.27 -3.69
CA TYR A 685 3.41 26.91 -4.13
C TYR A 685 3.78 25.95 -2.98
N GLY A 686 3.21 26.17 -1.79
CA GLY A 686 3.56 25.43 -0.56
C GLY A 686 4.96 25.73 0.01
N SER A 687 5.69 26.72 -0.55
CA SER A 687 7.03 27.11 -0.12
C SER A 687 7.29 28.60 -0.38
N THR A 688 8.37 29.14 0.21
CA THR A 688 8.78 30.54 0.12
C THR A 688 9.48 30.87 -1.19
N ARG A 689 8.94 30.41 -2.32
CA ARG A 689 9.56 30.59 -3.65
C ARG A 689 8.87 31.64 -4.51
N ILE A 690 9.69 32.41 -5.22
CA ILE A 690 9.31 33.27 -6.35
C ILE A 690 9.81 32.61 -7.63
N ARG A 691 8.97 32.55 -8.66
CA ARG A 691 9.35 32.06 -9.99
C ARG A 691 9.52 33.23 -10.94
N PHE A 692 10.57 33.19 -11.74
CA PHE A 692 10.78 34.09 -12.87
C PHE A 692 10.40 33.34 -14.14
N VAL A 693 9.38 33.83 -14.85
CA VAL A 693 8.86 33.22 -16.08
C VAL A 693 9.09 34.14 -17.28
N ASN A 694 8.99 33.58 -18.48
CA ASN A 694 9.32 34.22 -19.75
C ASN A 694 10.80 34.61 -19.87
N ILE A 695 11.69 33.83 -19.24
CA ILE A 695 13.14 34.08 -19.29
C ILE A 695 13.78 33.40 -20.52
N PRO A 696 14.89 33.94 -21.05
CA PRO A 696 15.68 33.27 -22.07
C PRO A 696 16.17 31.90 -21.59
N GLN A 697 16.42 30.96 -22.50
CA GLN A 697 16.97 29.63 -22.17
C GLN A 697 18.35 29.70 -21.51
N LYS A 698 19.07 30.82 -21.65
CA LYS A 698 20.35 31.08 -20.98
C LYS A 698 20.43 32.53 -20.53
N CYS A 699 20.43 32.79 -19.22
CA CYS A 699 20.46 34.15 -18.68
C CYS A 699 21.04 34.24 -17.25
N THR A 700 21.36 35.45 -16.80
CA THR A 700 21.66 35.76 -15.40
C THR A 700 20.56 36.64 -14.83
N ILE A 701 19.98 36.26 -13.70
CA ILE A 701 19.00 37.05 -12.95
C ILE A 701 19.69 37.59 -11.70
N ARG A 702 19.60 38.90 -11.45
CA ARG A 702 20.12 39.55 -10.23
C ARG A 702 18.96 40.20 -9.48
N ILE A 703 18.86 39.93 -8.18
CA ILE A 703 17.78 40.42 -7.32
C ILE A 703 18.35 41.45 -6.35
N PHE A 704 17.67 42.58 -6.20
CA PHE A 704 18.12 43.73 -5.41
C PHE A 704 17.06 44.22 -4.44
N THR A 705 17.50 44.81 -3.32
CA THR A 705 16.65 45.62 -2.44
C THR A 705 16.35 46.99 -3.07
N VAL A 706 15.45 47.75 -2.45
CA VAL A 706 15.20 49.16 -2.82
C VAL A 706 16.44 50.06 -2.72
N ASN A 707 17.43 49.70 -1.87
CA ASN A 707 18.68 50.43 -1.72
C ASN A 707 19.72 50.04 -2.78
N GLY A 708 19.43 49.06 -3.64
CA GLY A 708 20.34 48.53 -4.64
C GLY A 708 21.29 47.45 -4.12
N ASP A 709 21.10 46.96 -2.90
CA ASP A 709 21.90 45.86 -2.35
C ASP A 709 21.58 44.57 -3.10
N LEU A 710 22.60 43.86 -3.58
CA LEU A 710 22.43 42.56 -4.23
C LEU A 710 22.04 41.51 -3.19
N ILE A 711 20.90 40.87 -3.39
CA ILE A 711 20.36 39.81 -2.52
C ILE A 711 20.77 38.43 -3.03
N ASP A 712 20.60 38.20 -4.33
CA ASP A 712 20.94 36.92 -4.95
C ASP A 712 21.26 37.08 -6.45
N THR A 713 22.01 36.12 -6.99
CA THR A 713 22.31 35.98 -8.42
C THR A 713 22.05 34.55 -8.87
N ILE A 714 21.05 34.40 -9.73
CA ILE A 714 20.65 33.11 -10.30
C ILE A 714 21.22 33.00 -11.71
N ARG A 715 21.91 31.89 -11.98
CA ARG A 715 22.35 31.52 -13.33
C ARG A 715 21.37 30.50 -13.89
N HIS A 716 20.89 30.75 -15.10
CA HIS A 716 19.95 29.90 -15.81
C HIS A 716 20.54 29.40 -17.13
N PRO A 717 20.51 28.08 -17.42
CA PRO A 717 20.17 27.03 -16.48
C PRO A 717 21.18 26.97 -15.32
N THR A 718 20.75 26.44 -14.17
CA THR A 718 21.60 26.34 -12.98
C THR A 718 22.64 25.24 -13.16
N ARG A 719 22.25 24.13 -13.80
CA ARG A 719 23.13 23.03 -14.19
C ARG A 719 23.10 22.86 -15.70
N THR A 720 24.22 22.48 -16.29
CA THR A 720 24.30 22.20 -17.74
C THR A 720 23.40 21.05 -18.19
N SER A 721 22.94 20.21 -17.26
CA SER A 721 22.00 19.11 -17.49
C SER A 721 20.53 19.49 -17.39
N ASP A 722 20.19 20.71 -16.96
CA ASP A 722 18.79 21.11 -16.81
C ASP A 722 18.12 21.22 -18.19
N PRO A 723 16.86 20.79 -18.33
CA PRO A 723 16.14 20.93 -19.59
C PRO A 723 15.97 22.41 -19.96
N PRO A 724 15.97 22.75 -21.26
CA PRO A 724 15.63 24.10 -21.71
C PRO A 724 14.22 24.47 -21.21
N LYS A 725 14.15 25.52 -20.40
CA LYS A 725 12.89 26.03 -19.85
C LYS A 725 12.91 27.56 -19.85
N GLY A 726 11.73 28.15 -20.01
CA GLY A 726 11.49 29.59 -19.97
C GLY A 726 11.24 30.10 -18.55
N GLU A 727 11.71 29.40 -17.52
CA GLU A 727 11.48 29.73 -16.12
C GLU A 727 12.62 29.30 -15.17
N THR A 728 12.72 29.97 -14.02
CA THR A 728 13.56 29.54 -12.89
C THR A 728 12.95 30.00 -11.56
N GLU A 729 13.48 29.53 -10.43
CA GLU A 729 12.94 29.84 -9.10
C GLU A 729 13.99 30.40 -8.13
N TRP A 730 13.51 31.15 -7.15
CA TRP A 730 14.26 31.71 -6.03
C TRP A 730 13.55 31.39 -4.71
N VAL A 731 14.18 30.64 -3.80
CA VAL A 731 13.59 30.20 -2.52
C VAL A 731 13.79 31.25 -1.41
N GLN A 732 13.76 32.54 -1.77
CA GLN A 732 13.91 33.69 -0.86
C GLN A 732 15.16 33.67 0.05
N GLY A 733 16.18 32.85 -0.25
CA GLY A 733 17.45 32.87 0.46
C GLY A 733 18.28 34.10 0.10
N SER A 734 18.91 34.73 1.10
CA SER A 734 19.87 35.81 0.85
C SER A 734 21.30 35.28 0.85
N PHE A 735 22.08 35.64 -0.18
CA PHE A 735 23.50 35.26 -0.30
C PHE A 735 24.35 35.83 0.85
N ASN A 736 23.97 37.01 1.36
CA ASN A 736 24.79 37.78 2.31
C ASN A 736 24.52 37.46 3.79
N PHE A 737 23.35 36.93 4.15
CA PHE A 737 22.94 36.82 5.56
C PHE A 737 22.58 35.41 6.02
N GLY A 738 22.52 34.42 5.11
CA GLY A 738 22.12 33.05 5.45
C GLY A 738 20.69 32.93 5.97
N SER A 739 19.90 34.00 5.84
CA SER A 739 18.52 34.11 6.30
C SER A 739 17.58 34.41 5.12
N GLU A 740 16.29 34.14 5.34
CA GLU A 740 15.22 34.41 4.38
C GLU A 740 15.03 35.93 4.16
N ALA A 741 14.70 36.32 2.93
CA ALA A 741 14.49 37.71 2.54
C ALA A 741 13.41 38.39 3.40
N SER A 742 13.63 39.64 3.80
CA SER A 742 12.66 40.39 4.61
C SER A 742 11.42 40.81 3.77
N PRO A 743 10.27 41.10 4.41
CA PRO A 743 9.15 41.71 3.70
C PRO A 743 9.58 43.04 3.05
N GLY A 744 9.13 43.31 1.83
CA GLY A 744 9.50 44.54 1.13
C GLY A 744 9.38 44.48 -0.40
N LEU A 745 9.70 45.60 -1.04
CA LEU A 745 9.81 45.72 -2.49
C LEU A 745 11.21 45.31 -2.95
N TYR A 746 11.27 44.46 -3.97
CA TYR A 746 12.50 43.97 -4.60
C TYR A 746 12.48 44.28 -6.09
N PHE A 747 13.67 44.44 -6.65
CA PHE A 747 13.89 44.63 -8.09
C PHE A 747 14.68 43.46 -8.65
N PHE A 748 14.43 43.10 -9.90
CA PHE A 748 15.23 42.12 -10.60
C PHE A 748 15.68 42.62 -11.97
N VAL A 749 16.85 42.15 -12.39
CA VAL A 749 17.41 42.38 -13.72
C VAL A 749 17.77 41.04 -14.34
N VAL A 750 17.21 40.74 -15.51
CA VAL A 750 17.54 39.56 -16.31
C VAL A 750 18.41 39.97 -17.49
N GLU A 751 19.57 39.35 -17.62
CA GLU A 751 20.53 39.54 -18.70
C GLU A 751 20.59 38.28 -19.57
N SER A 752 20.24 38.39 -20.85
CA SER A 752 20.29 37.26 -21.78
C SER A 752 21.72 36.95 -22.20
N HIS A 753 22.03 35.65 -22.31
CA HIS A 753 23.28 35.09 -22.85
C HIS A 753 23.03 34.20 -24.08
N VAL A 754 21.84 34.30 -24.68
CA VAL A 754 21.46 33.54 -25.88
C VAL A 754 21.93 34.29 -27.13
N ALA A 755 22.47 33.54 -28.10
CA ALA A 755 22.93 34.07 -29.37
C ALA A 755 21.91 34.96 -30.08
N GLY A 756 22.31 36.20 -30.43
CA GLY A 756 21.45 37.22 -31.06
C GLY A 756 20.68 38.10 -30.07
N SER A 757 20.83 37.86 -28.76
CA SER A 757 20.21 38.64 -27.69
C SER A 757 21.17 38.93 -26.53
N GLU A 758 22.45 38.62 -26.67
CA GLU A 758 23.42 38.74 -25.59
C GLU A 758 23.49 40.16 -25.03
N GLY A 759 23.50 40.26 -23.70
CA GLY A 759 23.55 41.53 -22.99
C GLY A 759 22.24 42.33 -23.03
N LYS A 760 21.19 41.87 -23.74
CA LYS A 760 19.85 42.48 -23.60
C LYS A 760 19.35 42.29 -22.18
N LEU A 761 18.69 43.34 -21.66
CA LEU A 761 18.23 43.41 -20.28
C LEU A 761 16.71 43.50 -20.21
N SER A 762 16.11 42.68 -19.36
CA SER A 762 14.73 42.84 -18.88
C SER A 762 14.74 43.19 -17.41
N ARG A 763 13.81 44.04 -16.96
CA ARG A 763 13.76 44.55 -15.59
C ARG A 763 12.34 44.47 -15.06
N GLY A 764 12.20 44.19 -13.78
CA GLY A 764 10.92 44.24 -13.11
C GLY A 764 11.07 44.36 -11.60
N SER A 765 9.93 44.33 -10.91
CA SER A 765 9.87 44.38 -9.46
C SER A 765 8.84 43.40 -8.92
N PHE A 766 9.00 43.00 -7.67
CA PHE A 766 8.03 42.19 -6.94
C PHE A 766 8.02 42.54 -5.46
N ILE A 767 6.92 42.20 -4.79
CA ILE A 767 6.71 42.49 -3.38
C ILE A 767 6.64 41.18 -2.59
N LEU A 768 7.35 41.13 -1.46
CA LEU A 768 7.22 40.09 -0.45
C LEU A 768 6.41 40.64 0.73
N ILE A 769 5.29 40.00 1.03
CA ILE A 769 4.50 40.21 2.25
C ILE A 769 4.70 38.94 3.10
N LYS A 770 4.94 39.07 4.40
CA LYS A 770 5.07 37.91 5.32
C LYS A 770 4.14 38.02 6.49
#